data_AF-A0A5S4F506-F1
#
_entry.id   AF-A0A5S4F506-F1
#
_cell.length_a   1.000
_cell.length_b   1.000
_cell.length_c   1.000
_cell.angle_alpha   90.00
_cell.angle_beta   90.00
_cell.angle_gamma   90.00
#
_symmetry.space_group_name_H-M   'P 1'
#
loop_
_entity.id
_entity.type
_entity.pdbx_description
1 polymer ?
#
loop_
_entity_poly.entity_id
_entity_poly.type
_entity_poly.pdbx_seq_one_letter_code
_entity_poly.pdbx_strand_id
1 'polypeptide(L)'
;MALQGERPPAAPGLTHPLINGKLLVPPVRPGTVGRGRLTTLLDDHSQRLAVVVAPAGWGKTTLLADWARRIAPAGGTTVAWLTLDDSDDEPYRFWTYLISALRTVSPALGGAALKALRVTEVDPLEVAVPTLLNDLEAVTGRHALVLDDHHVLRDRRIHEAVEFFLSYLPPSLRLIIASRLDPALPLARLRAGGELAEIRAAGLRFTGDEATGLVSRMAGDALDRHGVAALVHRTEGWAAGIKLMALAIRAAPSPPASVDPLGGDERHVVDYLTSEVLDGLRAGQRDFLLRTSVLDQLCGPLCDTVLERADSHLALAELERADLFLVALDSQRFWYRYHRLFREALRRELLTVAPEAGPRLLSRAAGWHANAGDQEQAIRYLIAAGDQHGAAELLAAADDDFLARGAIGAYLRLGDSLDAETVRANPRLGITLASAAGLTGRLHRVAPLLDTAEATITADTAPPAGWRSGHAAAMTLRAVYAQDGWTPEELLAMARRSVELEVDPGIPGWVISRIALGSVLSGTGHYDDAARVLAQAVERAAVAGLPAFTRLQATGLLAIALSNRSDTERVRVLLRGVLPEVAAIEAELGDAAAPAVVFLRLAEGVVAHRDGHLVRARDLLLHAVHLAQITGHPTQVVRALVTLAELELACGDRRAASAALSEADEVARTGPVFPAVAAALAETRLRAGRSTMAMTSRAGRPAEPLTDREHSILRALRGPLSQREIGAELYLSMNTVKGYSKSLYRKLGVTSRAEAVQRGRDLGLI
;
A
#
# COMPACT_ATOMS: atom_id res chain seq x y z
N MET A 1 10.56 -15.97 45.50
CA MET A 1 9.19 -16.11 44.96
C MET A 1 8.92 -14.93 44.03
N ALA A 2 9.41 -15.05 42.79
CA ALA A 2 9.25 -14.03 41.75
C ALA A 2 7.84 -14.15 41.14
N LEU A 3 7.09 -13.06 41.17
CA LEU A 3 5.78 -12.95 40.54
C LEU A 3 5.98 -12.89 39.02
N GLN A 4 5.62 -13.98 38.35
CA GLN A 4 5.43 -14.04 36.90
C GLN A 4 4.31 -13.08 36.51
N GLY A 5 4.65 -11.97 35.84
CA GLY A 5 3.67 -11.10 35.21
C GLY A 5 3.02 -11.79 34.03
N GLU A 6 1.71 -11.95 34.08
CA GLU A 6 0.87 -12.51 33.03
C GLU A 6 1.06 -11.74 31.71
N ARG A 7 1.34 -12.48 30.63
CA ARG A 7 1.30 -11.96 29.25
C ARG A 7 -0.14 -11.50 28.94
N PRO A 8 -0.35 -10.33 28.31
CA PRO A 8 -1.67 -10.00 27.78
C PRO A 8 -2.06 -10.99 26.67
N PRO A 9 -3.35 -11.37 26.55
CA PRO A 9 -3.79 -12.29 25.51
C PRO A 9 -3.59 -11.67 24.12
N ALA A 10 -2.84 -12.38 23.27
CA ALA A 10 -2.71 -12.05 21.86
C ALA A 10 -4.07 -12.28 21.16
N ALA A 11 -4.60 -11.22 20.54
CA ALA A 11 -5.81 -11.31 19.73
C ALA A 11 -5.52 -12.09 18.42
N PRO A 12 -6.38 -13.02 17.99
CA PRO A 12 -6.19 -13.75 16.74
C PRO A 12 -6.59 -12.91 15.51
N GLY A 13 -5.69 -12.84 14.53
CA GLY A 13 -5.97 -12.62 13.10
C GLY A 13 -6.36 -11.21 12.66
N LEU A 14 -5.39 -10.29 12.48
CA LEU A 14 -5.51 -9.16 11.54
C LEU A 14 -4.13 -8.73 10.99
N THR A 15 -4.07 -8.59 9.66
CA THR A 15 -3.08 -7.81 8.91
C THR A 15 -2.95 -6.41 9.52
N HIS A 16 -1.72 -6.02 9.91
CA HIS A 16 -1.38 -4.79 10.67
C HIS A 16 -2.44 -4.37 11.71
N PRO A 17 -2.29 -4.70 13.01
CA PRO A 17 -3.27 -4.28 14.01
C PRO A 17 -3.47 -2.76 13.94
N LEU A 18 -4.68 -2.34 13.58
CA LEU A 18 -5.04 -0.93 13.54
C LEU A 18 -4.95 -0.38 14.96
N ILE A 19 -4.37 0.80 15.09
CA ILE A 19 -4.34 1.50 16.37
C ILE A 19 -5.74 2.08 16.59
N ASN A 20 -6.57 1.36 17.35
CA ASN A 20 -7.95 1.79 17.64
C ASN A 20 -8.03 3.20 18.21
N GLY A 21 -7.01 3.65 18.96
CA GLY A 21 -6.94 5.02 19.48
C GLY A 21 -7.00 6.11 18.39
N LYS A 22 -6.58 5.82 17.15
CA LYS A 22 -6.70 6.76 16.02
C LYS A 22 -8.14 6.95 15.53
N LEU A 23 -8.99 5.93 15.74
CA LEU A 23 -10.37 5.87 15.28
C LEU A 23 -11.37 6.47 16.29
N LEU A 24 -10.91 6.78 17.50
CA LEU A 24 -11.75 7.31 18.57
C LEU A 24 -11.74 8.84 18.56
N VAL A 25 -12.92 9.43 18.72
CA VAL A 25 -13.03 10.88 18.98
C VAL A 25 -12.28 11.20 20.27
N PRO A 26 -11.34 12.16 20.28
CA PRO A 26 -10.63 12.54 21.49
C PRO A 26 -11.58 12.95 22.64
N PRO A 27 -11.26 12.66 23.91
CA PRO A 27 -12.10 13.08 25.03
C PRO A 27 -12.09 14.61 25.17
N VAL A 28 -13.28 15.18 25.39
CA VAL A 28 -13.40 16.61 25.72
C VAL A 28 -13.02 16.80 27.18
N ARG A 29 -11.98 17.59 27.44
CA ARG A 29 -11.51 17.81 28.80
C ARG A 29 -12.53 18.61 29.62
N PRO A 30 -12.68 18.32 30.93
CA PRO A 30 -13.35 19.22 31.85
C PRO A 30 -12.75 20.62 31.74
N GLY A 31 -13.60 21.65 31.65
CA GLY A 31 -13.15 23.03 31.46
C GLY A 31 -13.12 23.53 30.01
N THR A 32 -13.28 22.68 28.99
CA THR A 32 -13.33 23.10 27.57
C THR A 32 -14.44 24.10 27.31
N VAL A 33 -14.12 25.29 26.78
CA VAL A 33 -15.08 26.36 26.48
C VAL A 33 -15.79 26.07 25.17
N GLY A 34 -17.12 26.02 25.20
CA GLY A 34 -17.95 25.83 24.02
C GLY A 34 -17.86 27.03 23.09
N ARG A 35 -17.65 26.78 21.80
CA ARG A 35 -17.46 27.83 20.78
C ARG A 35 -18.64 27.84 19.81
N GLY A 36 -19.81 28.25 20.33
CA GLY A 36 -21.11 28.12 19.65
C GLY A 36 -21.10 28.56 18.18
N ARG A 37 -20.53 29.73 17.89
CA ARG A 37 -20.41 30.26 16.52
C ARG A 37 -19.67 29.34 15.54
N LEU A 38 -18.67 28.60 16.01
CA LEU A 38 -17.86 27.68 15.20
C LEU A 38 -18.52 26.31 15.08
N THR A 39 -19.12 25.84 16.17
CA THR A 39 -19.87 24.57 16.15
C THR A 39 -21.11 24.68 15.26
N THR A 40 -21.76 25.84 15.18
CA THR A 40 -22.87 26.07 14.23
C THR A 40 -22.42 25.94 12.77
N LEU A 41 -21.22 26.44 12.42
CA LEU A 41 -20.66 26.27 11.06
C LEU A 41 -20.35 24.79 10.76
N LEU A 42 -19.86 24.05 11.76
CA LEU A 42 -19.60 22.60 11.65
C LEU A 42 -20.89 21.75 11.62
N ASP A 43 -22.02 22.29 12.07
CA ASP A 43 -23.32 21.62 12.05
C ASP A 43 -24.14 21.95 10.78
N ASP A 44 -23.71 22.94 10.01
CA ASP A 44 -24.37 23.29 8.74
C ASP A 44 -24.06 22.27 7.63
N HIS A 45 -25.02 21.38 7.38
CA HIS A 45 -24.91 20.32 6.37
C HIS A 45 -25.15 20.78 4.92
N SER A 46 -25.37 22.08 4.66
CA SER A 46 -25.50 22.58 3.28
C SER A 46 -24.21 22.45 2.46
N GLN A 47 -23.06 22.31 3.14
CA GLN A 47 -21.73 22.23 2.55
C GLN A 47 -21.16 20.81 2.69
N ARG A 48 -20.60 20.26 1.60
CA ARG A 48 -20.04 18.90 1.57
C ARG A 48 -18.68 18.81 2.28
N LEU A 49 -17.90 19.88 2.25
CA LEU A 49 -16.57 19.95 2.88
C LEU A 49 -16.52 21.08 3.91
N ALA A 50 -16.00 20.80 5.10
CA ALA A 50 -15.53 21.81 6.04
C ALA A 50 -14.02 21.68 6.24
N VAL A 51 -13.28 22.79 6.10
CA VAL A 51 -11.86 22.83 6.40
C VAL A 51 -11.59 23.71 7.61
N VAL A 52 -10.90 23.14 8.60
CA VAL A 52 -10.40 23.83 9.78
C VAL A 52 -8.89 23.96 9.63
N VAL A 53 -8.44 25.10 9.09
CA VAL A 53 -7.01 25.32 8.77
C VAL A 53 -6.45 26.42 9.65
N ALA A 54 -5.50 26.03 10.49
CA ALA A 54 -4.74 26.95 11.30
C ALA A 54 -3.44 26.28 11.76
N PRO A 55 -2.43 27.06 12.14
CA PRO A 55 -1.22 26.51 12.73
C PRO A 55 -1.51 25.70 14.00
N ALA A 56 -0.48 25.12 14.60
CA ALA A 56 -0.68 24.27 15.76
C ALA A 56 -1.14 25.10 16.99
N GLY A 57 -1.82 24.45 17.94
CA GLY A 57 -2.27 25.11 19.18
C GLY A 57 -3.49 26.03 19.03
N TRP A 58 -4.02 26.26 17.83
CA TRP A 58 -5.25 27.05 17.60
C TRP A 58 -6.56 26.37 18.02
N GLY A 59 -6.47 25.17 18.63
CA GLY A 59 -7.63 24.46 19.16
C GLY A 59 -8.48 23.70 18.14
N LYS A 60 -7.93 23.37 16.95
CA LYS A 60 -8.63 22.64 15.88
C LYS A 60 -9.22 21.31 16.37
N THR A 61 -8.37 20.39 16.85
CA THR A 61 -8.78 19.09 17.40
C THR A 61 -9.77 19.24 18.55
N THR A 62 -9.56 20.22 19.44
CA THR A 62 -10.45 20.46 20.58
C THR A 62 -11.84 20.93 20.15
N LEU A 63 -11.92 21.85 19.18
CA LEU A 63 -13.18 22.30 18.59
C LEU A 63 -13.93 21.13 17.95
N LEU A 64 -13.24 20.34 17.12
CA LEU A 64 -13.83 19.21 16.42
C LEU A 64 -14.29 18.12 17.40
N ALA A 65 -13.50 17.81 18.43
CA ALA A 65 -13.89 16.83 19.45
C ALA A 65 -15.10 17.30 20.28
N ASP A 66 -15.19 18.59 20.61
CA ASP A 66 -16.34 19.17 21.32
C ASP A 66 -17.62 19.11 20.49
N TRP A 67 -17.53 19.53 19.22
CA TRP A 67 -18.63 19.38 18.27
C TRP A 67 -19.05 17.92 18.09
N ALA A 68 -18.10 17.02 17.82
CA ALA A 68 -18.37 15.61 17.52
C ALA A 68 -18.98 14.84 18.70
N ARG A 69 -18.66 15.21 19.95
CA ARG A 69 -19.19 14.53 21.14
C ARG A 69 -20.46 15.14 21.70
N ARG A 70 -20.66 16.46 21.59
CA ARG A 70 -21.77 17.16 22.23
C ARG A 70 -22.85 17.63 21.27
N ILE A 71 -22.44 18.18 20.13
CA ILE A 71 -23.34 18.90 19.21
C ILE A 71 -23.86 17.96 18.13
N ALA A 72 -22.96 17.29 17.40
CA ALA A 72 -23.34 16.40 16.30
C ALA A 72 -24.33 15.30 16.72
N PRO A 73 -24.16 14.58 17.85
CA PRO A 73 -25.12 13.55 18.26
C PRO A 73 -26.48 14.15 18.64
N ALA A 74 -26.52 15.35 19.22
CA ALA A 74 -27.76 16.04 19.55
C ALA A 74 -28.53 16.47 18.29
N GLY A 75 -27.82 16.77 17.19
CA GLY A 75 -28.38 17.04 15.87
C GLY A 75 -28.71 15.79 15.04
N GLY A 76 -28.54 14.59 15.59
CA GLY A 76 -28.77 13.31 14.89
C GLY A 76 -27.68 12.92 13.89
N THR A 77 -26.49 13.54 13.99
CA THR A 77 -25.33 13.25 13.13
C THR A 77 -24.37 12.30 13.84
N THR A 78 -24.01 11.20 13.18
CA THR A 78 -23.02 10.25 13.65
C THR A 78 -21.63 10.55 13.08
N VAL A 79 -20.60 10.50 13.92
CA VAL A 79 -19.25 10.98 13.56
C VAL A 79 -18.25 9.82 13.52
N ALA A 80 -17.66 9.63 12.35
CA ALA A 80 -16.45 8.82 12.14
C ALA A 80 -15.23 9.72 12.33
N TRP A 81 -14.22 9.23 13.04
CA TRP A 81 -13.02 10.01 13.35
C TRP A 81 -11.76 9.27 12.91
N LEU A 82 -10.82 9.99 12.29
CA LEU A 82 -9.48 9.50 12.00
C LEU A 82 -8.44 10.56 12.37
N THR A 83 -7.56 10.21 13.31
CA THR A 83 -6.35 11.00 13.64
C THR A 83 -5.17 10.49 12.83
N LEU A 84 -4.56 11.36 12.03
CA LEU A 84 -3.45 11.03 11.12
C LEU A 84 -2.09 11.32 11.75
N ASP A 85 -1.09 10.49 11.43
CA ASP A 85 0.34 10.75 11.67
C ASP A 85 1.19 10.46 10.43
N ASP A 86 2.50 10.73 10.50
CA ASP A 86 3.41 10.56 9.34
C ASP A 86 3.45 9.12 8.81
N SER A 87 3.05 8.11 9.61
CA SER A 87 2.99 6.73 9.12
C SER A 87 1.82 6.46 8.19
N ASP A 88 0.82 7.34 8.18
CA ASP A 88 -0.36 7.24 7.34
C ASP A 88 -0.17 7.92 5.97
N ASP A 89 1.00 8.50 5.70
CA ASP A 89 1.40 8.99 4.36
C ASP A 89 1.73 7.83 3.40
N GLU A 90 0.81 6.87 3.36
CA GLU A 90 0.86 5.67 2.55
C GLU A 90 -0.57 5.32 2.12
N PRO A 91 -0.86 5.23 0.81
CA PRO A 91 -2.25 5.25 0.36
C PRO A 91 -3.11 4.10 0.88
N TYR A 92 -2.59 2.88 0.93
CA TYR A 92 -3.36 1.70 1.35
C TYR A 92 -3.68 1.73 2.84
N ARG A 93 -2.73 2.15 3.66
CA ARG A 93 -2.88 2.33 5.10
C ARG A 93 -3.85 3.46 5.38
N PHE A 94 -3.70 4.61 4.73
CA PHE A 94 -4.62 5.73 4.85
C PHE A 94 -6.07 5.30 4.58
N TRP A 95 -6.31 4.67 3.43
CA TRP A 95 -7.65 4.23 3.04
C TRP A 95 -8.18 3.09 3.92
N THR A 96 -7.30 2.20 4.40
CA THR A 96 -7.70 1.17 5.38
C THR A 96 -8.17 1.81 6.69
N TYR A 97 -7.43 2.78 7.23
CA TYR A 97 -7.84 3.53 8.42
C TYR A 97 -9.10 4.35 8.20
N LEU A 98 -9.25 5.00 7.03
CA LEU A 98 -10.42 5.79 6.68
C LEU A 98 -11.68 4.93 6.61
N ILE A 99 -11.63 3.80 5.89
CA ILE A 99 -12.77 2.88 5.81
C ILE A 99 -13.06 2.30 7.19
N SER A 100 -12.03 1.96 7.97
CA SER A 100 -12.21 1.45 9.33
C SER A 100 -12.84 2.50 10.26
N ALA A 101 -12.53 3.79 10.09
CA ALA A 101 -13.20 4.88 10.81
C ALA A 101 -14.70 4.93 10.46
N LEU A 102 -15.06 4.84 9.18
CA LEU A 102 -16.47 4.80 8.75
C LEU A 102 -17.22 3.58 9.32
N ARG A 103 -16.53 2.44 9.45
CA ARG A 103 -17.09 1.21 10.04
C ARG A 103 -17.41 1.32 11.53
N THR A 104 -16.78 2.26 12.25
CA THR A 104 -17.14 2.52 13.66
C THR A 104 -18.54 3.12 13.80
N VAL A 105 -19.02 3.80 12.76
CA VAL A 105 -20.36 4.40 12.72
C VAL A 105 -21.39 3.43 12.16
N SER A 106 -21.04 2.70 11.09
CA SER A 106 -21.89 1.66 10.52
C SER A 106 -21.05 0.44 10.12
N PRO A 107 -21.16 -0.70 10.82
CA PRO A 107 -20.38 -1.90 10.53
C PRO A 107 -20.57 -2.46 9.11
N ALA A 108 -21.69 -2.11 8.46
CA ALA A 108 -22.05 -2.51 7.10
C ALA A 108 -21.22 -1.79 6.02
N LEU A 109 -20.58 -0.65 6.34
CA LEU A 109 -19.82 0.13 5.36
C LEU A 109 -18.49 -0.50 5.00
N GLY A 110 -18.09 -0.42 3.73
CA GLY A 110 -16.72 -0.57 3.28
C GLY A 110 -16.10 -1.95 3.49
N GLY A 111 -16.92 -2.98 3.75
CA GLY A 111 -16.45 -4.36 3.83
C GLY A 111 -15.91 -4.86 2.49
N ALA A 112 -16.60 -4.52 1.39
CA ALA A 112 -16.13 -4.80 0.03
C ALA A 112 -14.95 -3.90 -0.36
N ALA A 113 -14.98 -2.61 0.01
CA ALA A 113 -13.88 -1.68 -0.24
C ALA A 113 -12.58 -2.09 0.49
N LEU A 114 -12.64 -2.58 1.74
CA LEU A 114 -11.48 -3.11 2.46
C LEU A 114 -10.92 -4.39 1.83
N LYS A 115 -11.77 -5.19 1.18
CA LYS A 115 -11.33 -6.31 0.36
C LYS A 115 -10.67 -5.81 -0.93
N ALA A 116 -11.27 -4.80 -1.58
CA ALA A 116 -10.73 -4.20 -2.79
C ALA A 116 -9.36 -3.52 -2.58
N LEU A 117 -9.09 -2.94 -1.41
CA LEU A 117 -7.76 -2.44 -1.04
C LEU A 117 -6.68 -3.54 -0.96
N ARG A 118 -7.09 -4.81 -1.00
CA ARG A 118 -6.21 -5.98 -1.01
C ARG A 118 -6.07 -6.61 -2.40
N VAL A 119 -6.88 -6.18 -3.37
CA VAL A 119 -6.80 -6.55 -4.81
C VAL A 119 -5.63 -5.80 -5.45
N THR A 120 -5.02 -6.30 -6.53
CA THR A 120 -3.74 -5.75 -7.06
C THR A 120 -3.64 -5.65 -8.58
N GLU A 121 -4.76 -5.80 -9.32
CA GLU A 121 -4.77 -5.71 -10.80
C GLU A 121 -4.87 -4.28 -11.33
N VAL A 122 -5.65 -3.46 -10.62
CA VAL A 122 -5.89 -2.03 -10.86
C VAL A 122 -5.32 -1.32 -9.64
N ASP A 123 -5.00 -0.01 -9.72
CA ASP A 123 -4.72 0.74 -8.50
C ASP A 123 -5.84 0.42 -7.49
N PRO A 124 -5.54 -0.21 -6.34
CA PRO A 124 -6.57 -0.69 -5.43
C PRO A 124 -7.50 0.43 -4.97
N LEU A 125 -7.06 1.68 -5.07
CA LEU A 125 -7.88 2.88 -4.84
C LEU A 125 -8.92 3.13 -5.93
N GLU A 126 -8.62 2.82 -7.19
CA GLU A 126 -9.57 2.93 -8.31
C GLU A 126 -10.74 1.96 -8.18
N VAL A 127 -10.60 0.86 -7.42
CA VAL A 127 -11.70 -0.07 -7.14
C VAL A 127 -12.31 0.20 -5.76
N ALA A 128 -11.47 0.36 -4.73
CA ALA A 128 -11.93 0.51 -3.35
C ALA A 128 -12.70 1.81 -3.13
N VAL A 129 -12.27 2.94 -3.71
CA VAL A 129 -12.92 4.23 -3.49
C VAL A 129 -14.31 4.28 -4.15
N PRO A 130 -14.50 3.87 -5.42
CA PRO A 130 -15.85 3.73 -5.98
C PRO A 130 -16.72 2.71 -5.23
N THR A 131 -16.16 1.59 -4.81
CA THR A 131 -16.91 0.59 -4.02
C THR A 131 -17.40 1.18 -2.70
N LEU A 132 -16.54 1.95 -2.01
CA LEU A 132 -16.91 2.65 -0.79
C LEU A 132 -17.99 3.71 -1.03
N LEU A 133 -17.91 4.44 -2.14
CA LEU A 133 -18.92 5.44 -2.52
C LEU A 133 -20.30 4.79 -2.74
N ASN A 134 -20.35 3.65 -3.42
CA ASN A 134 -21.57 2.87 -3.61
C ASN A 134 -22.15 2.38 -2.26
N ASP A 135 -21.29 1.90 -1.35
CA ASP A 135 -21.72 1.51 0.00
C ASP A 135 -22.31 2.69 0.77
N LEU A 136 -21.73 3.89 0.62
CA LEU A 136 -22.18 5.12 1.29
C LEU A 136 -23.52 5.64 0.75
N GLU A 137 -23.85 5.41 -0.52
CA GLU A 137 -25.19 5.74 -1.06
C GLU A 137 -26.31 4.94 -0.40
N ALA A 138 -26.03 3.70 0.02
CA ALA A 138 -27.00 2.83 0.68
C ALA A 138 -27.25 3.21 2.16
N VAL A 139 -26.43 4.10 2.74
CA VAL A 139 -26.53 4.48 4.15
C VAL A 139 -27.52 5.64 4.35
N THR A 140 -28.44 5.43 5.28
CA THR A 140 -29.41 6.44 5.72
C THR A 140 -28.91 7.17 6.97
N GLY A 141 -29.41 8.39 7.18
CA GLY A 141 -28.99 9.26 8.30
C GLY A 141 -27.89 10.25 7.92
N ARG A 142 -27.53 11.11 8.89
CA ARG A 142 -26.50 12.14 8.71
C ARG A 142 -25.18 11.64 9.31
N HIS A 143 -24.14 11.63 8.50
CA HIS A 143 -22.81 11.17 8.87
C HIS A 143 -21.79 12.27 8.64
N ALA A 144 -20.75 12.28 9.47
CA ALA A 144 -19.58 13.12 9.24
C ALA A 144 -18.30 12.31 9.42
N LEU A 145 -17.34 12.51 8.51
CA LEU A 145 -15.99 11.96 8.61
C LEU A 145 -15.02 13.08 8.96
N VAL A 146 -14.36 12.97 10.11
CA VAL A 146 -13.33 13.91 10.55
C VAL A 146 -11.95 13.32 10.26
N LEU A 147 -11.14 14.05 9.48
CA LEU A 147 -9.72 13.79 9.28
C LEU A 147 -8.92 14.84 10.06
N ASP A 148 -8.32 14.44 11.18
CA ASP A 148 -7.49 15.32 12.02
C ASP A 148 -6.01 15.17 11.68
N ASP A 149 -5.27 16.30 11.71
CA ASP A 149 -3.85 16.41 11.35
C ASP A 149 -3.52 16.05 9.87
N HIS A 150 -4.39 16.39 8.90
CA HIS A 150 -4.24 16.05 7.48
C HIS A 150 -2.94 16.53 6.79
N HIS A 151 -2.27 17.57 7.30
CA HIS A 151 -1.00 18.07 6.75
C HIS A 151 0.17 17.08 6.84
N VAL A 152 0.02 15.95 7.54
CA VAL A 152 1.04 14.89 7.55
C VAL A 152 1.09 14.13 6.23
N LEU A 153 0.02 14.18 5.43
CA LEU A 153 -0.08 13.52 4.13
C LEU A 153 0.59 14.38 3.04
N ARG A 154 1.42 13.75 2.22
CA ARG A 154 2.22 14.36 1.14
C ARG A 154 2.13 13.55 -0.15
N ASP A 155 1.81 12.25 -0.08
CA ASP A 155 1.66 11.39 -1.24
C ASP A 155 0.51 11.90 -2.13
N ARG A 156 0.87 12.24 -3.36
CA ARG A 156 -0.04 12.78 -4.36
C ARG A 156 -1.23 11.86 -4.66
N ARG A 157 -1.04 10.53 -4.59
CA ARG A 157 -2.11 9.54 -4.84
C ARG A 157 -3.20 9.61 -3.78
N ILE A 158 -2.85 9.94 -2.53
CA ILE A 158 -3.83 10.14 -1.46
C ILE A 158 -4.69 11.36 -1.78
N HIS A 159 -4.06 12.47 -2.16
CA HIS A 159 -4.77 13.71 -2.47
C HIS A 159 -5.68 13.56 -3.69
N GLU A 160 -5.22 12.92 -4.77
CA GLU A 160 -6.01 12.63 -5.97
C GLU A 160 -7.21 11.73 -5.65
N ALA A 161 -7.01 10.67 -4.85
CA ALA A 161 -8.10 9.78 -4.43
C ALA A 161 -9.10 10.48 -3.50
N VAL A 162 -8.66 11.36 -2.60
CA VAL A 162 -9.55 12.15 -1.73
C VAL A 162 -10.32 13.18 -2.54
N GLU A 163 -9.72 13.81 -3.55
CA GLU A 163 -10.42 14.70 -4.49
C GLU A 163 -11.51 13.95 -5.27
N PHE A 164 -11.20 12.75 -5.76
CA PHE A 164 -12.17 11.87 -6.41
C PHE A 164 -13.31 11.52 -5.45
N PHE A 165 -12.99 11.06 -4.24
CA PHE A 165 -13.97 10.73 -3.21
C PHE A 165 -14.90 11.90 -2.86
N LEU A 166 -14.34 13.11 -2.75
CA LEU A 166 -15.11 14.32 -2.47
C LEU A 166 -16.07 14.69 -3.62
N SER A 167 -15.67 14.45 -4.86
CA SER A 167 -16.47 14.78 -6.05
C SER A 167 -17.76 13.95 -6.15
N TYR A 168 -17.77 12.75 -5.58
CA TYR A 168 -18.90 11.82 -5.60
C TYR A 168 -19.55 11.60 -4.23
N LEU A 169 -19.19 12.42 -3.25
CA LEU A 169 -19.62 12.23 -1.86
C LEU A 169 -21.15 12.38 -1.74
N PRO A 170 -21.88 11.40 -1.18
CA PRO A 170 -23.33 11.45 -1.10
C PRO A 170 -23.79 12.50 -0.08
N PRO A 171 -25.02 13.06 -0.19
CA PRO A 171 -25.53 14.07 0.74
C PRO A 171 -25.67 13.59 2.19
N SER A 172 -25.66 12.27 2.41
CA SER A 172 -25.70 11.63 3.73
C SER A 172 -24.37 11.75 4.50
N LEU A 173 -23.26 12.03 3.81
CA LEU A 173 -21.93 12.18 4.41
C LEU A 173 -21.41 13.61 4.26
N ARG A 174 -20.72 14.11 5.28
CA ARG A 174 -19.93 15.35 5.22
C ARG A 174 -18.48 15.06 5.54
N LEU A 175 -17.55 15.66 4.81
CA LEU A 175 -16.12 15.56 5.10
C LEU A 175 -15.64 16.79 5.88
N ILE A 176 -14.91 16.58 6.97
CA ILE A 176 -14.34 17.64 7.80
C ILE A 176 -12.84 17.40 7.94
N ILE A 177 -12.02 18.35 7.50
CA ILE A 177 -10.56 18.23 7.49
C ILE A 177 -9.95 19.27 8.43
N ALA A 178 -9.19 18.82 9.43
CA ALA A 178 -8.31 19.69 10.21
C ALA A 178 -6.87 19.57 9.72
N SER A 179 -6.25 20.72 9.45
CA SER A 179 -4.90 20.79 8.88
C SER A 179 -4.14 22.03 9.34
N ARG A 180 -2.81 21.99 9.27
CA ARG A 180 -1.94 23.17 9.46
C ARG A 180 -1.83 24.04 8.20
N LEU A 181 -1.93 23.40 7.04
CA LEU A 181 -1.81 24.00 5.72
C LEU A 181 -3.08 23.73 4.91
N ASP A 182 -3.28 24.46 3.84
CA ASP A 182 -4.40 24.17 2.93
C ASP A 182 -4.22 22.75 2.38
N PRO A 183 -5.23 21.86 2.51
CA PRO A 183 -5.16 20.56 1.89
C PRO A 183 -5.05 20.73 0.37
N ALA A 184 -4.31 19.84 -0.29
CA ALA A 184 -4.12 19.83 -1.74
C ALA A 184 -5.40 19.36 -2.46
N LEU A 185 -6.46 20.17 -2.35
CA LEU A 185 -7.80 19.96 -2.89
C LEU A 185 -8.24 21.21 -3.65
N PRO A 186 -9.21 21.12 -4.57
CA PRO A 186 -9.69 22.25 -5.37
C PRO A 186 -10.58 23.23 -4.57
N LEU A 187 -10.08 23.76 -3.46
CA LEU A 187 -10.84 24.61 -2.52
C LEU A 187 -11.45 25.85 -3.18
N ALA A 188 -10.76 26.46 -4.14
CA ALA A 188 -11.28 27.62 -4.86
C ALA A 188 -12.56 27.29 -5.66
N ARG A 189 -12.64 26.10 -6.25
CA ARG A 189 -13.81 25.61 -7.00
C ARG A 189 -14.99 25.38 -6.05
N LEU A 190 -14.74 24.67 -4.94
CA LEU A 190 -15.76 24.38 -3.93
C LEU A 190 -16.29 25.65 -3.27
N ARG A 191 -15.41 26.64 -3.04
CA ARG A 191 -15.81 27.97 -2.56
C ARG A 191 -16.74 28.69 -3.53
N ALA A 192 -16.42 28.68 -4.83
CA ALA A 192 -17.27 29.29 -5.85
C ALA A 192 -18.64 28.59 -5.98
N GLY A 193 -18.70 27.28 -5.72
CA GLY A 193 -19.93 26.50 -5.69
C GLY A 193 -20.75 26.60 -4.39
N GLY A 194 -20.24 27.27 -3.35
CA GLY A 194 -20.90 27.31 -2.04
C GLY A 194 -20.87 25.99 -1.26
N GLU A 195 -20.00 25.06 -1.64
CA GLU A 195 -19.91 23.70 -1.08
C GLU A 195 -18.87 23.57 0.06
N LEU A 196 -18.21 24.68 0.41
CA LEU A 196 -17.08 24.72 1.34
C LEU A 196 -17.35 25.62 2.56
N ALA A 197 -17.25 25.05 3.76
CA ALA A 197 -17.11 25.77 5.02
C ALA A 197 -15.62 26.01 5.32
N GLU A 198 -15.23 27.22 5.69
CA GLU A 198 -13.83 27.52 6.04
C GLU A 198 -13.72 28.16 7.42
N ILE A 199 -13.03 27.47 8.32
CA ILE A 199 -12.64 27.98 9.63
C ILE A 199 -11.12 28.16 9.61
N ARG A 200 -10.70 29.41 9.42
CA ARG A 200 -9.27 29.78 9.37
C ARG A 200 -8.76 30.26 10.73
N ALA A 201 -7.45 30.49 10.86
CA ALA A 201 -6.83 30.98 12.11
C ALA A 201 -7.56 32.21 12.69
N ALA A 202 -7.90 33.20 11.86
CA ALA A 202 -8.67 34.38 12.28
C ALA A 202 -10.05 34.01 12.86
N GLY A 203 -10.74 33.02 12.29
CA GLY A 203 -12.00 32.50 12.81
C GLY A 203 -11.81 31.69 14.10
N LEU A 204 -10.66 31.04 14.29
CA LEU A 204 -10.32 30.29 15.51
C LEU A 204 -9.81 31.16 16.65
N ARG A 205 -9.61 32.47 16.46
CA ARG A 205 -9.28 33.40 17.54
C ARG A 205 -10.33 33.34 18.62
N PHE A 206 -9.89 33.19 19.86
CA PHE A 206 -10.75 33.29 21.03
C PHE A 206 -11.31 34.71 21.12
N THR A 207 -12.62 34.81 21.29
CA THR A 207 -13.26 36.08 21.65
C THR A 207 -12.96 36.43 23.11
N GLY A 208 -13.21 37.67 23.51
CA GLY A 208 -13.07 38.09 24.91
C GLY A 208 -13.90 37.21 25.86
N ASP A 209 -15.12 36.86 25.45
CA ASP A 209 -16.01 35.99 26.24
C ASP A 209 -15.51 34.54 26.30
N GLU A 210 -15.06 34.00 25.16
CA GLU A 210 -14.46 32.65 25.09
C GLU A 210 -13.20 32.57 25.98
N ALA A 211 -12.37 33.61 25.97
CA ALA A 211 -11.14 33.69 26.76
C ALA A 211 -11.43 33.88 28.24
N THR A 212 -12.41 34.71 28.59
CA THR A 212 -12.87 34.88 29.98
C THR A 212 -13.34 33.55 30.53
N GLY A 213 -14.19 32.83 29.78
CA GLY A 213 -14.65 31.50 30.15
C GLY A 213 -13.51 30.49 30.32
N LEU A 214 -12.44 30.58 29.52
CA LEU A 214 -11.28 29.68 29.61
C LEU A 214 -10.43 29.99 30.83
N VAL A 215 -10.12 31.27 31.04
CA VAL A 215 -9.31 31.75 32.18
C VAL A 215 -10.02 31.47 33.49
N SER A 216 -11.30 31.80 33.63
CA SER A 216 -12.05 31.57 34.88
C SER A 216 -12.09 30.10 35.28
N ARG A 217 -12.19 29.17 34.32
CA ARG A 217 -12.20 27.72 34.61
C ARG A 217 -10.82 27.17 34.97
N MET A 218 -9.76 27.81 34.48
CA MET A 218 -8.39 27.32 34.66
C MET A 218 -7.70 27.95 35.87
N ALA A 219 -7.82 29.27 36.03
CA ALA A 219 -7.12 30.09 37.03
C ALA A 219 -8.07 30.79 38.03
N GLY A 220 -9.38 30.54 37.97
CA GLY A 220 -10.37 31.23 38.82
C GLY A 220 -10.52 32.71 38.46
N ASP A 221 -10.96 33.53 39.41
CA ASP A 221 -11.13 34.98 39.25
C ASP A 221 -9.82 35.77 39.45
N ALA A 222 -8.67 35.16 39.15
CA ALA A 222 -7.35 35.77 39.29
C ALA A 222 -7.12 36.96 38.34
N LEU A 223 -7.90 37.06 37.26
CA LEU A 223 -7.87 38.17 36.32
C LEU A 223 -9.25 38.81 36.19
N ASP A 224 -9.29 40.13 36.20
CA ASP A 224 -10.47 40.89 35.84
C ASP A 224 -10.66 40.96 34.30
N ARG A 225 -11.74 41.59 33.85
CA ARG A 225 -12.07 41.71 32.43
C ARG A 225 -10.97 42.45 31.63
N HIS A 226 -10.29 43.42 32.24
CA HIS A 226 -9.17 44.13 31.60
C HIS A 226 -7.95 43.22 31.46
N GLY A 227 -7.62 42.43 32.48
CA GLY A 227 -6.54 41.44 32.44
C GLY A 227 -6.76 40.38 31.37
N VAL A 228 -8.00 39.87 31.23
CA VAL A 228 -8.33 38.92 30.15
C VAL A 228 -8.25 39.59 28.78
N ALA A 229 -8.75 40.81 28.62
CA ALA A 229 -8.67 41.54 27.35
C ALA A 229 -7.21 41.80 26.93
N ALA A 230 -6.34 42.17 27.88
CA ALA A 230 -4.91 42.31 27.64
C ALA A 230 -4.28 40.98 27.24
N LEU A 231 -4.66 39.87 27.89
CA LEU A 231 -4.19 38.53 27.56
C LEU A 231 -4.60 38.12 26.14
N VAL A 232 -5.87 38.33 25.75
CA VAL A 232 -6.38 38.06 24.39
C VAL A 232 -5.67 38.90 23.35
N HIS A 233 -5.47 40.20 23.62
CA HIS A 233 -4.75 41.10 22.72
C HIS A 233 -3.30 40.62 22.53
N ARG A 234 -2.62 40.22 23.62
CA ARG A 234 -1.22 39.76 23.60
C ARG A 234 -1.03 38.41 22.91
N THR A 235 -1.97 37.48 23.07
CA THR A 235 -1.92 36.17 22.40
C THR A 235 -2.60 36.18 21.04
N GLU A 236 -3.10 37.33 20.58
CA GLU A 236 -3.97 37.47 19.40
C GLU A 236 -5.15 36.47 19.38
N GLY A 237 -5.69 36.11 20.55
CA GLY A 237 -6.74 35.09 20.69
C GLY A 237 -6.28 33.65 20.41
N TRP A 238 -4.99 33.35 20.39
CA TRP A 238 -4.48 31.99 20.21
C TRP A 238 -4.80 31.10 21.40
N ALA A 239 -5.59 30.05 21.16
CA ALA A 239 -6.16 29.18 22.20
C ALA A 239 -5.11 28.56 23.12
N ALA A 240 -4.04 27.97 22.55
CA ALA A 240 -2.97 27.39 23.35
C ALA A 240 -2.20 28.44 24.14
N GLY A 241 -1.94 29.62 23.56
CA GLY A 241 -1.30 30.74 24.26
C GLY A 241 -2.10 31.21 25.46
N ILE A 242 -3.42 31.40 25.28
CA ILE A 242 -4.31 31.79 26.38
C ILE A 242 -4.29 30.73 27.48
N LYS A 243 -4.40 29.45 27.09
CA LYS A 243 -4.33 28.32 28.00
C LYS A 243 -3.01 28.30 28.79
N LEU A 244 -1.89 28.55 28.12
CA LEU A 244 -0.56 28.59 28.71
C LEU A 244 -0.40 29.72 29.72
N MET A 245 -0.79 30.93 29.34
CA MET A 245 -0.75 32.11 30.22
C MET A 245 -1.67 31.93 31.44
N ALA A 246 -2.86 31.37 31.26
CA ALA A 246 -3.77 31.07 32.36
C ALA A 246 -3.18 30.05 33.36
N LEU A 247 -2.49 29.01 32.87
CA LEU A 247 -1.81 28.04 33.73
C LEU A 247 -0.64 28.67 34.51
N ALA A 248 0.13 29.55 33.87
CA ALA A 248 1.22 30.25 34.55
C ALA A 248 0.71 31.17 35.66
N ILE A 249 -0.39 31.90 35.42
CA ILE A 249 -1.04 32.74 36.44
C ILE A 249 -1.52 31.89 37.63
N ARG A 250 -2.05 30.69 37.38
CA ARG A 250 -2.46 29.76 38.44
C ARG A 250 -1.27 29.22 39.26
N ALA A 251 -0.13 29.00 38.61
CA ALA A 251 1.06 28.45 39.25
C ALA A 251 1.86 29.51 40.03
N ALA A 252 1.68 30.80 39.72
CA ALA A 252 2.40 31.90 40.36
C ALA A 252 1.88 32.17 41.79
N PRO A 253 2.78 32.36 42.79
CA PRO A 253 2.39 32.68 44.17
C PRO A 253 1.82 34.10 44.33
N SER A 254 1.94 34.96 43.32
CA SER A 254 1.27 36.26 43.22
C SER A 254 1.07 36.61 41.74
N PRO A 255 -0.14 36.99 41.28
CA PRO A 255 -0.36 37.34 39.88
C PRO A 255 0.46 38.60 39.53
N PRO A 256 1.26 38.60 38.45
CA PRO A 256 2.07 39.77 38.09
C PRO A 256 1.16 40.95 37.75
N ALA A 257 1.44 42.11 38.34
CA ALA A 257 0.65 43.34 38.22
C ALA A 257 0.69 43.99 36.81
N SER A 258 1.61 43.56 35.95
CA SER A 258 1.71 44.00 34.56
C SER A 258 2.43 42.94 33.74
N VAL A 259 1.83 42.51 32.64
CA VAL A 259 2.42 41.50 31.76
C VAL A 259 2.98 42.22 30.53
N ASP A 260 4.29 42.48 30.52
CA ASP A 260 5.02 43.24 29.48
C ASP A 260 5.13 42.48 28.13
N PRO A 261 5.53 43.12 27.01
CA PRO A 261 5.08 42.76 25.65
C PRO A 261 5.83 41.57 25.04
N LEU A 262 5.07 40.58 24.54
CA LEU A 262 5.57 39.47 23.72
C LEU A 262 4.83 39.49 22.36
N GLY A 263 5.60 39.47 21.27
CA GLY A 263 5.11 39.51 19.88
C GLY A 263 4.69 38.13 19.36
N GLY A 264 3.65 38.11 18.52
CA GLY A 264 2.92 36.92 18.08
C GLY A 264 3.59 36.06 17.00
N ASP A 265 4.68 35.35 17.33
CA ASP A 265 5.27 34.33 16.44
C ASP A 265 5.41 32.97 17.15
N GLU A 266 5.25 31.84 16.44
CA GLU A 266 5.32 30.46 17.02
C GLU A 266 6.64 30.18 17.77
N ARG A 267 7.74 30.86 17.41
CA ARG A 267 9.02 30.79 18.13
C ARG A 267 8.93 31.37 19.54
N HIS A 268 8.22 32.48 19.73
CA HIS A 268 8.15 33.17 21.03
C HIS A 268 7.35 32.39 22.08
N VAL A 269 6.45 31.49 21.65
CA VAL A 269 5.73 30.62 22.59
C VAL A 269 6.57 29.39 22.92
N VAL A 270 7.35 28.86 21.98
CA VAL A 270 8.36 27.86 22.31
C VAL A 270 9.33 28.45 23.34
N ASP A 271 9.78 29.69 23.14
CA ASP A 271 10.64 30.39 24.09
C ASP A 271 9.94 30.63 25.43
N TYR A 272 8.67 31.05 25.46
CA TYR A 272 7.87 31.18 26.69
C TYR A 272 7.62 29.83 27.40
N LEU A 273 7.30 28.76 26.65
CA LEU A 273 7.15 27.41 27.17
C LEU A 273 8.43 26.97 27.86
N THR A 274 9.57 27.27 27.24
CA THR A 274 10.89 26.98 27.79
C THR A 274 11.20 27.86 29.00
N SER A 275 10.94 29.17 28.96
CA SER A 275 11.36 30.10 30.02
C SER A 275 10.39 30.25 31.20
N GLU A 276 9.11 29.92 31.04
CA GLU A 276 8.08 30.16 32.08
C GLU A 276 7.42 28.87 32.55
N VAL A 277 7.23 27.89 31.65
CA VAL A 277 6.70 26.57 32.03
C VAL A 277 7.82 25.65 32.50
N LEU A 278 8.93 25.50 31.74
CA LEU A 278 10.00 24.58 32.17
C LEU A 278 10.80 25.11 33.36
N ASP A 279 11.02 26.42 33.46
CA ASP A 279 11.74 27.01 34.60
C ASP A 279 10.92 26.99 35.90
N GLY A 280 9.59 26.95 35.81
CA GLY A 280 8.69 26.76 36.96
C GLY A 280 8.56 25.31 37.44
N LEU A 281 9.06 24.33 36.68
CA LEU A 281 9.00 22.91 37.05
C LEU A 281 10.14 22.51 37.98
N ARG A 282 9.88 21.55 38.87
CA ARG A 282 10.94 20.90 39.64
C ARG A 282 11.93 20.24 38.68
N ALA A 283 13.22 20.28 39.02
CA ALA A 283 14.30 19.74 38.18
C ALA A 283 14.02 18.31 37.65
N GLY A 284 13.47 17.43 38.50
CA GLY A 284 13.09 16.06 38.09
C GLY A 284 11.96 15.98 37.06
N GLN A 285 10.97 16.89 37.13
CA GLN A 285 9.87 16.95 36.17
C GLN A 285 10.33 17.50 34.82
N ARG A 286 11.18 18.54 34.83
CA ARG A 286 11.80 19.09 33.62
C ARG A 286 12.66 18.03 32.92
N ASP A 287 13.53 17.32 33.66
CA ASP A 287 14.35 16.23 33.12
C ASP A 287 13.49 15.13 32.49
N PHE A 288 12.43 14.70 33.19
CA PHE A 288 11.50 13.68 32.69
C PHE A 288 10.88 14.09 31.34
N LEU A 289 10.31 15.29 31.26
CA LEU A 289 9.64 15.80 30.07
C LEU A 289 10.61 15.93 28.88
N LEU A 290 11.79 16.50 29.11
CA LEU A 290 12.81 16.67 28.08
C LEU A 290 13.26 15.33 27.51
N ARG A 291 13.66 14.40 28.37
CA ARG A 291 14.23 13.11 27.94
C ARG A 291 13.18 12.15 27.34
N THR A 292 11.91 12.26 27.72
CA THR A 292 10.84 11.45 27.10
C THR A 292 10.25 12.07 25.84
N SER A 293 10.59 13.33 25.52
CA SER A 293 10.05 14.03 24.35
C SER A 293 10.42 13.37 23.01
N VAL A 294 11.46 12.54 22.99
CA VAL A 294 11.87 11.78 21.78
C VAL A 294 10.87 10.71 21.38
N LEU A 295 10.05 10.21 22.32
CA LEU A 295 9.09 9.14 22.10
C LEU A 295 7.80 9.66 21.46
N ASP A 296 7.22 8.90 20.53
CA ASP A 296 5.92 9.26 19.92
C ASP A 296 4.74 8.91 20.84
N GLN A 297 4.88 7.81 21.58
CA GLN A 297 3.93 7.36 22.60
C GLN A 297 4.69 6.99 23.87
N LEU A 298 4.02 7.14 25.01
CA LEU A 298 4.59 7.01 26.35
C LEU A 298 3.77 6.00 27.13
N CYS A 299 4.43 5.05 27.78
CA CYS A 299 3.85 4.27 28.87
C CYS A 299 4.91 4.13 29.98
N GLY A 300 4.47 3.79 31.19
CA GLY A 300 5.38 3.63 32.34
C GLY A 300 6.59 2.74 32.03
N PRO A 301 6.39 1.48 31.60
CA PRO A 301 7.49 0.55 31.31
C PRO A 301 8.45 1.01 30.21
N LEU A 302 7.95 1.67 29.16
CA LEU A 302 8.80 2.22 28.10
C LEU A 302 9.65 3.38 28.63
N CYS A 303 9.03 4.30 29.38
CA CYS A 303 9.75 5.44 29.98
C CYS A 303 10.80 4.96 30.99
N ASP A 304 10.48 3.96 31.81
CA ASP A 304 11.38 3.32 32.76
C ASP A 304 12.61 2.74 32.06
N THR A 305 12.41 2.06 30.93
CA THR A 305 13.51 1.49 30.12
C THR A 305 14.38 2.57 29.48
N VAL A 306 13.74 3.59 28.88
CA VAL A 306 14.44 4.68 28.17
C VAL A 306 15.26 5.54 29.13
N LEU A 307 14.69 5.84 30.30
CA LEU A 307 15.27 6.75 31.29
C LEU A 307 16.10 6.02 32.36
N GLU A 308 16.07 4.68 32.38
CA GLU A 308 16.68 3.81 33.40
C GLU A 308 16.18 4.11 34.81
N ARG A 309 14.86 4.09 34.98
CA ARG A 309 14.16 4.30 36.27
C ARG A 309 13.00 3.31 36.42
N ALA A 310 12.24 3.38 37.52
CA ALA A 310 11.15 2.45 37.84
C ALA A 310 9.83 3.12 38.27
N ASP A 311 9.79 4.44 38.29
CA ASP A 311 8.73 5.29 38.83
C ASP A 311 8.04 6.13 37.75
N SER A 312 8.28 5.87 36.47
CA SER A 312 7.75 6.70 35.37
C SER A 312 6.23 6.70 35.31
N HIS A 313 5.57 5.62 35.78
CA HIS A 313 4.12 5.58 35.88
C HIS A 313 3.56 6.62 36.88
N LEU A 314 4.26 6.89 37.99
CA LEU A 314 3.89 7.94 38.94
C LEU A 314 4.11 9.33 38.33
N ALA A 315 5.25 9.52 37.66
CA ALA A 315 5.55 10.78 36.97
C ALA A 315 4.50 11.11 35.90
N LEU A 316 4.10 10.14 35.06
CA LEU A 316 3.04 10.33 34.06
C LEU A 316 1.69 10.70 34.71
N ALA A 317 1.31 10.03 35.80
CA ALA A 317 0.08 10.34 36.52
C ALA A 317 0.10 11.72 37.19
N GLU A 318 1.25 12.16 37.71
CA GLU A 318 1.43 13.52 38.23
C GLU A 318 1.34 14.58 37.13
N LEU A 319 2.02 14.36 36.00
CA LEU A 319 1.98 15.26 34.85
C LEU A 319 0.57 15.38 34.27
N GLU A 320 -0.19 14.28 34.23
CA GLU A 320 -1.59 14.28 33.83
C GLU A 320 -2.45 15.10 34.81
N ARG A 321 -2.33 14.89 36.13
CA ARG A 321 -3.08 15.65 37.15
C ARG A 321 -2.74 17.14 37.15
N ALA A 322 -1.50 17.49 36.88
CA ALA A 322 -1.03 18.86 36.76
C ALA A 322 -1.45 19.53 35.44
N ASP A 323 -2.11 18.80 34.52
CA ASP A 323 -2.53 19.25 33.19
C ASP A 323 -1.35 19.72 32.31
N LEU A 324 -0.15 19.15 32.53
CA LEU A 324 1.11 19.49 31.84
C LEU A 324 1.19 18.89 30.42
N PHE A 325 0.18 19.17 29.61
CA PHE A 325 0.14 18.88 28.17
C PHE A 325 0.32 17.39 27.79
N LEU A 326 0.09 16.49 28.74
CA LEU A 326 -0.01 15.05 28.52
C LEU A 326 -1.45 14.67 28.14
N VAL A 327 -1.63 13.72 27.22
CA VAL A 327 -2.91 13.23 26.72
C VAL A 327 -2.92 11.71 26.85
N ALA A 328 -3.88 11.14 27.58
CA ALA A 328 -4.12 9.70 27.59
C ALA A 328 -4.71 9.24 26.23
N LEU A 329 -4.17 8.15 25.67
CA LEU A 329 -4.56 7.58 24.37
C LEU A 329 -5.58 6.45 24.50
N ASP A 330 -5.72 5.87 25.69
CA ASP A 330 -6.67 4.80 25.97
C ASP A 330 -7.48 5.10 27.25
N SER A 331 -8.57 4.36 27.44
CA SER A 331 -9.45 4.49 28.61
C SER A 331 -8.82 3.94 29.89
N GLN A 332 -7.80 3.07 29.77
CA GLN A 332 -7.08 2.46 30.89
C GLN A 332 -5.92 3.33 31.39
N ARG A 333 -5.66 4.46 30.71
CA ARG A 333 -4.54 5.38 30.92
C ARG A 333 -3.19 4.68 30.96
N PHE A 334 -3.01 3.70 30.07
CA PHE A 334 -1.74 2.99 29.93
C PHE A 334 -0.81 3.72 28.95
N TRP A 335 -1.36 4.16 27.81
CA TRP A 335 -0.65 4.94 26.80
C TRP A 335 -0.97 6.42 26.90
N TYR A 336 0.07 7.24 26.73
CA TYR A 336 0.02 8.69 26.72
C TYR A 336 0.77 9.25 25.50
N ARG A 337 0.46 10.49 25.14
CA ARG A 337 1.29 11.32 24.26
C ARG A 337 1.39 12.74 24.79
N TYR A 338 2.48 13.41 24.47
CA TYR A 338 2.53 14.86 24.62
C TYR A 338 1.67 15.55 23.57
N HIS A 339 1.15 16.73 23.92
CA HIS A 339 0.61 17.65 22.94
C HIS A 339 1.73 18.01 21.95
N ARG A 340 1.42 17.98 20.65
CA ARG A 340 2.41 18.04 19.57
C ARG A 340 3.37 19.24 19.66
N LEU A 341 2.85 20.44 19.91
CA LEU A 341 3.68 21.65 20.10
C LEU A 341 4.59 21.60 21.32
N PHE A 342 4.09 21.03 22.41
CA PHE A 342 4.86 20.90 23.64
C PHE A 342 6.00 19.90 23.44
N ARG A 343 5.72 18.78 22.75
CA ARG A 343 6.74 17.83 22.34
C ARG A 343 7.80 18.46 21.44
N GLU A 344 7.39 19.24 20.44
CA GLU A 344 8.30 19.96 19.53
C GLU A 344 9.21 20.94 20.30
N ALA A 345 8.66 21.70 21.26
CA ALA A 345 9.43 22.59 22.14
C ALA A 345 10.43 21.81 23.02
N LEU A 346 9.97 20.75 23.69
CA LEU A 346 10.80 19.89 24.52
C LEU A 346 11.93 19.22 23.73
N ARG A 347 11.68 18.79 22.48
CA ARG A 347 12.71 18.19 21.62
C ARG A 347 13.77 19.21 21.22
N ARG A 348 13.39 20.46 20.93
CA ARG A 348 14.34 21.54 20.65
C ARG A 348 15.21 21.85 21.87
N GLU A 349 14.58 21.99 23.04
CA GLU A 349 15.29 22.24 24.29
C GLU A 349 16.22 21.07 24.66
N LEU A 350 15.79 19.82 24.44
CA LEU A 350 16.65 18.64 24.63
C LEU A 350 17.89 18.70 23.73
N LEU A 351 17.74 19.09 22.46
CA LEU A 351 18.87 19.25 21.54
C LEU A 351 19.83 20.37 21.99
N THR A 352 19.33 21.40 22.64
CA THR A 352 20.14 22.51 23.18
C THR A 352 20.87 22.11 24.47
N VAL A 353 20.18 21.48 25.41
CA VAL A 353 20.73 21.17 26.75
C VAL A 353 21.54 19.87 26.75
N ALA A 354 21.16 18.89 25.94
CA ALA A 354 21.77 17.57 25.87
C ALA A 354 21.70 16.97 24.46
N PRO A 355 22.45 17.52 23.48
CA PRO A 355 22.40 17.09 22.07
C PRO A 355 22.63 15.57 21.89
N GLU A 356 23.51 14.99 22.69
CA GLU A 356 23.85 13.55 22.65
C GLU A 356 22.81 12.64 23.32
N ALA A 357 21.87 13.19 24.09
CA ALA A 357 20.89 12.38 24.81
C ALA A 357 19.85 11.78 23.85
N GLY A 358 19.45 12.51 22.82
CA GLY A 358 18.38 12.11 21.89
C GLY A 358 18.60 10.73 21.25
N PRO A 359 19.71 10.52 20.53
CA PRO A 359 20.05 9.22 19.93
C PRO A 359 20.07 8.08 20.94
N ARG A 360 20.73 8.27 22.10
CA ARG A 360 20.82 7.24 23.15
C ARG A 360 19.45 6.82 23.69
N LEU A 361 18.54 7.77 23.87
CA LEU A 361 17.19 7.53 24.36
C LEU A 361 16.36 6.75 23.31
N LEU A 362 16.51 7.11 22.03
CA LEU A 362 15.89 6.41 20.91
C LEU A 362 16.43 4.98 20.75
N SER A 363 17.73 4.75 20.90
CA SER A 363 18.31 3.39 20.87
C SER A 363 17.76 2.50 22.00
N ARG A 364 17.54 3.04 23.20
CA ARG A 364 16.89 2.30 24.30
C ARG A 364 15.43 1.99 24.00
N ALA A 365 14.71 2.95 23.42
CA ALA A 365 13.33 2.74 22.97
C ALA A 365 13.27 1.63 21.91
N ALA A 366 14.22 1.63 20.96
CA ALA A 366 14.35 0.57 19.97
C ALA A 366 14.56 -0.80 20.63
N GLY A 367 15.49 -0.90 21.59
CA GLY A 367 15.72 -2.14 22.33
C GLY A 367 14.49 -2.65 23.09
N TRP A 368 13.69 -1.75 23.67
CA TRP A 368 12.42 -2.12 24.31
C TRP A 368 11.42 -2.70 23.32
N HIS A 369 11.22 -2.05 22.17
CA HIS A 369 10.31 -2.54 21.12
C HIS A 369 10.80 -3.86 20.51
N ALA A 370 12.11 -4.01 20.28
CA ALA A 370 12.71 -5.25 19.78
C ALA A 370 12.45 -6.42 20.73
N ASN A 371 12.63 -6.21 22.05
CA ASN A 371 12.34 -7.22 23.08
C ASN A 371 10.84 -7.55 23.19
N ALA A 372 9.97 -6.60 22.89
CA ALA A 372 8.52 -6.80 22.84
C ALA A 372 8.05 -7.49 21.54
N GLY A 373 8.93 -7.71 20.57
CA GLY A 373 8.61 -8.31 19.26
C GLY A 373 8.06 -7.31 18.22
N ASP A 374 8.09 -6.01 18.51
CA ASP A 374 7.69 -4.94 17.61
C ASP A 374 8.89 -4.45 16.79
N GLN A 375 9.33 -5.29 15.84
CA GLN A 375 10.52 -5.03 15.03
C GLN A 375 10.39 -3.76 14.18
N GLU A 376 9.19 -3.49 13.65
CA GLU A 376 8.94 -2.30 12.83
C GLU A 376 9.20 -1.01 13.61
N GLN A 377 8.64 -0.88 14.82
CA GLN A 377 8.87 0.31 15.63
C GLN A 377 10.31 0.40 16.15
N ALA A 378 10.95 -0.73 16.44
CA ALA A 378 12.36 -0.77 16.82
C ALA A 378 13.27 -0.21 15.73
N ILE A 379 13.10 -0.67 14.48
CA ILE A 379 13.87 -0.22 13.32
C ILE A 379 13.64 1.28 13.08
N ARG A 380 12.39 1.76 13.19
CA ARG A 380 12.08 3.20 13.08
C ARG A 380 12.83 4.04 14.11
N TYR A 381 12.91 3.57 15.36
CA TYR A 381 13.65 4.28 16.40
C TYR A 381 15.16 4.25 16.18
N LEU A 382 15.74 3.17 15.63
CA LEU A 382 17.15 3.12 15.24
C LEU A 382 17.47 4.10 14.11
N ILE A 383 16.64 4.14 13.07
CA ILE A 383 16.75 5.11 11.97
C ILE A 383 16.67 6.54 12.52
N ALA A 384 15.71 6.82 13.40
CA ALA A 384 15.55 8.13 14.04
C ALA A 384 16.71 8.49 14.98
N ALA A 385 17.38 7.50 15.57
CA ALA A 385 18.58 7.67 16.37
C ALA A 385 19.83 7.95 15.50
N GLY A 386 19.73 7.78 14.18
CA GLY A 386 20.87 7.83 13.26
C GLY A 386 21.69 6.54 13.21
N ASP A 387 21.26 5.47 13.89
CA ASP A 387 21.91 4.17 13.86
C ASP A 387 21.44 3.36 12.64
N GLN A 388 21.92 3.78 11.47
CA GLN A 388 21.61 3.16 10.19
C GLN A 388 22.07 1.70 10.14
N HIS A 389 23.26 1.42 10.67
CA HIS A 389 23.83 0.06 10.68
C HIS A 389 23.01 -0.89 11.56
N GLY A 390 22.68 -0.49 12.80
CA GLY A 390 21.83 -1.29 13.69
C GLY A 390 20.43 -1.51 13.10
N ALA A 391 19.86 -0.48 12.45
CA ALA A 391 18.58 -0.60 11.75
C ALA A 391 18.65 -1.62 10.59
N ALA A 392 19.72 -1.60 9.81
CA ALA A 392 19.94 -2.51 8.69
C ALA A 392 20.12 -3.96 9.16
N GLU A 393 20.91 -4.19 10.22
CA GLU A 393 21.09 -5.53 10.81
C GLU A 393 19.78 -6.09 11.35
N LEU A 394 19.01 -5.28 12.08
CA LEU A 394 17.72 -5.69 12.63
C LEU A 394 16.69 -5.96 11.53
N LEU A 395 16.66 -5.11 10.49
CA LEU A 395 15.80 -5.30 9.33
C LEU A 395 16.15 -6.59 8.58
N ALA A 396 17.44 -6.84 8.31
CA ALA A 396 17.91 -8.05 7.66
C ALA A 396 17.61 -9.32 8.47
N ALA A 397 17.53 -9.20 9.80
CA ALA A 397 17.17 -10.28 10.71
C ALA A 397 15.66 -10.56 10.82
N ALA A 398 14.83 -9.57 10.48
CA ALA A 398 13.38 -9.64 10.63
C ALA A 398 12.64 -10.05 9.34
N ASP A 399 13.34 -10.35 8.24
CA ASP A 399 12.75 -10.63 6.94
C ASP A 399 11.65 -11.71 6.97
N ASP A 400 11.92 -12.84 7.63
CA ASP A 400 10.95 -13.93 7.79
C ASP A 400 9.67 -13.49 8.54
N ASP A 401 9.79 -12.62 9.55
CA ASP A 401 8.67 -12.12 10.35
C ASP A 401 7.78 -11.15 9.55
N PHE A 402 8.39 -10.29 8.73
CA PHE A 402 7.64 -9.40 7.83
C PHE A 402 6.90 -10.19 6.75
N LEU A 403 7.51 -11.23 6.18
CA LEU A 403 6.84 -12.11 5.21
C LEU A 403 5.71 -12.89 5.86
N ALA A 404 5.93 -13.49 7.03
CA ALA A 404 4.93 -14.31 7.73
C ALA A 404 3.66 -13.53 8.09
N ARG A 405 3.76 -12.22 8.37
CA ARG A 405 2.62 -11.36 8.72
C ARG A 405 2.07 -10.54 7.54
N GLY A 406 2.58 -10.77 6.32
CA GLY A 406 2.13 -10.07 5.11
C GLY A 406 2.55 -8.60 5.03
N ALA A 407 3.59 -8.20 5.77
CA ALA A 407 4.06 -6.82 5.91
C ALA A 407 5.16 -6.43 4.90
N ILE A 408 5.25 -7.09 3.74
CA ILE A 408 6.33 -6.91 2.76
C ILE A 408 6.46 -5.45 2.28
N GLY A 409 5.34 -4.72 2.17
CA GLY A 409 5.36 -3.30 1.83
C GLY A 409 6.06 -2.43 2.89
N ALA A 410 5.84 -2.73 4.18
CA ALA A 410 6.52 -2.05 5.29
C ALA A 410 8.02 -2.36 5.31
N TYR A 411 8.39 -3.61 5.04
CA TYR A 411 9.78 -4.05 4.92
C TYR A 411 10.55 -3.22 3.87
N LEU A 412 9.97 -3.05 2.68
CA LEU A 412 10.57 -2.26 1.61
C LEU A 412 10.68 -0.76 1.98
N ARG A 413 9.67 -0.18 2.65
CA ARG A 413 9.72 1.23 3.09
C ARG A 413 10.79 1.48 4.16
N LEU A 414 10.99 0.54 5.08
CA LEU A 414 12.07 0.63 6.05
C LEU A 414 13.42 0.57 5.35
N GLY A 415 13.57 -0.32 4.36
CA GLY A 415 14.76 -0.36 3.50
C GLY A 415 15.00 0.94 2.73
N ASP A 416 13.93 1.59 2.23
CA ASP A 416 13.99 2.88 1.53
C ASP A 416 14.33 4.06 2.45
N SER A 417 14.16 3.89 3.76
CA SER A 417 14.50 4.89 4.78
C SER A 417 15.96 4.80 5.22
N LEU A 418 16.69 3.76 4.79
CA LEU A 418 18.12 3.59 5.03
C LEU A 418 18.93 4.28 3.94
N ASP A 419 20.12 4.77 4.28
CA ASP A 419 21.02 5.31 3.27
C ASP A 419 21.60 4.20 2.36
N ALA A 420 21.96 4.60 1.13
CA ALA A 420 22.43 3.67 0.11
C ALA A 420 23.81 3.06 0.42
N GLU A 421 24.60 3.67 1.31
CA GLU A 421 25.90 3.16 1.74
C GLU A 421 25.72 2.00 2.72
N THR A 422 24.81 2.15 3.68
CA THR A 422 24.44 1.14 4.66
C THR A 422 23.83 -0.09 3.99
N VAL A 423 22.90 0.11 3.05
CA VAL A 423 22.32 -1.01 2.29
C VAL A 423 23.40 -1.73 1.47
N ARG A 424 24.34 -0.99 0.87
CA ARG A 424 25.46 -1.56 0.11
C ARG A 424 26.43 -2.33 1.00
N ALA A 425 26.68 -1.85 2.21
CA ALA A 425 27.56 -2.50 3.19
C ALA A 425 26.93 -3.77 3.79
N ASN A 426 25.61 -3.98 3.63
CA ASN A 426 24.91 -5.15 4.13
C ASN A 426 24.36 -6.02 2.98
N PRO A 427 25.15 -6.95 2.42
CA PRO A 427 24.73 -7.80 1.31
C PRO A 427 23.53 -8.68 1.65
N ARG A 428 23.39 -9.11 2.90
CA ARG A 428 22.21 -9.88 3.36
C ARG A 428 20.93 -9.06 3.19
N LEU A 429 20.94 -7.80 3.65
CA LEU A 429 19.81 -6.89 3.49
C LEU A 429 19.49 -6.64 2.01
N GLY A 430 20.52 -6.45 1.17
CA GLY A 430 20.35 -6.29 -0.27
C GLY A 430 19.60 -7.48 -0.90
N ILE A 431 19.98 -8.71 -0.54
CA ILE A 431 19.35 -9.94 -1.02
C ILE A 431 17.89 -10.05 -0.53
N THR A 432 17.62 -9.78 0.74
CA THR A 432 16.26 -9.90 1.30
C THR A 432 15.33 -8.79 0.78
N LEU A 433 15.83 -7.57 0.57
CA LEU A 433 15.09 -6.51 -0.14
C LEU A 433 14.80 -6.88 -1.60
N ALA A 434 15.76 -7.51 -2.29
CA ALA A 434 15.54 -7.99 -3.65
C ALA A 434 14.48 -9.09 -3.71
N SER A 435 14.47 -10.01 -2.73
CA SER A 435 13.44 -11.03 -2.58
C SER A 435 12.05 -10.41 -2.38
N ALA A 436 11.92 -9.46 -1.44
CA ALA A 436 10.69 -8.72 -1.18
C ALA A 436 10.19 -7.95 -2.41
N ALA A 437 11.10 -7.31 -3.16
CA ALA A 437 10.77 -6.63 -4.40
C ALA A 437 10.29 -7.59 -5.49
N GLY A 438 10.93 -8.75 -5.65
CA GLY A 438 10.53 -9.79 -6.59
C GLY A 438 9.13 -10.35 -6.30
N LEU A 439 8.84 -10.65 -5.04
CA LEU A 439 7.53 -11.16 -4.59
C LEU A 439 6.37 -10.17 -4.77
N THR A 440 6.67 -8.86 -4.77
CA THR A 440 5.68 -7.79 -4.93
C THR A 440 5.66 -7.18 -6.33
N GLY A 441 6.29 -7.82 -7.32
CA GLY A 441 6.30 -7.38 -8.71
C GLY A 441 7.15 -6.14 -9.00
N ARG A 442 7.94 -5.64 -8.03
CA ARG A 442 8.85 -4.50 -8.21
C ARG A 442 10.16 -4.93 -8.87
N LEU A 443 10.06 -5.62 -10.01
CA LEU A 443 11.18 -6.31 -10.69
C LEU A 443 12.34 -5.37 -11.03
N HIS A 444 12.06 -4.11 -11.36
CA HIS A 444 13.08 -3.07 -11.65
C HIS A 444 14.06 -2.82 -10.49
N ARG A 445 13.71 -3.18 -9.25
CA ARG A 445 14.59 -3.03 -8.09
C ARG A 445 15.49 -4.24 -7.84
N VAL A 446 15.14 -5.40 -8.39
CA VAL A 446 15.80 -6.68 -8.07
C VAL A 446 17.26 -6.67 -8.53
N ALA A 447 17.51 -6.42 -9.82
CA ALA A 447 18.87 -6.43 -10.36
C ALA A 447 19.82 -5.45 -9.62
N PRO A 448 19.49 -4.15 -9.44
CA PRO A 448 20.38 -3.22 -8.75
C PRO A 448 20.73 -3.63 -7.32
N LEU A 449 19.76 -4.19 -6.58
CA LEU A 449 19.98 -4.67 -5.21
C LEU A 449 20.90 -5.88 -5.18
N LEU A 450 20.71 -6.83 -6.10
CA LEU A 450 21.55 -8.03 -6.21
C LEU A 450 22.97 -7.71 -6.68
N ASP A 451 23.13 -6.81 -7.67
CA ASP A 451 24.45 -6.39 -8.16
C ASP A 451 25.28 -5.77 -7.03
N THR A 452 24.64 -4.94 -6.22
CA THR A 452 25.27 -4.28 -5.06
C THR A 452 25.63 -5.30 -3.98
N ALA A 453 24.73 -6.23 -3.67
CA ALA A 453 24.97 -7.28 -2.68
C ALA A 453 26.12 -8.20 -3.11
N GLU A 454 26.09 -8.74 -4.33
CA GLU A 454 27.11 -9.68 -4.80
C GLU A 454 28.51 -9.07 -4.86
N ALA A 455 28.62 -7.78 -5.20
CA ALA A 455 29.90 -7.08 -5.20
C ALA A 455 30.55 -6.99 -3.81
N THR A 456 29.79 -7.20 -2.73
CA THR A 456 30.25 -7.06 -1.35
C THR A 456 30.26 -8.38 -0.56
N ILE A 457 29.79 -9.49 -1.14
CA ILE A 457 29.85 -10.80 -0.47
C ILE A 457 31.31 -11.28 -0.39
N THR A 458 31.78 -11.50 0.84
CA THR A 458 33.07 -12.11 1.17
C THR A 458 32.89 -13.51 1.77
N ALA A 459 34.00 -14.23 2.03
CA ALA A 459 33.95 -15.53 2.69
C ALA A 459 33.38 -15.48 4.13
N ASP A 460 33.49 -14.34 4.80
CA ASP A 460 33.00 -14.12 6.18
C ASP A 460 31.58 -13.55 6.22
N THR A 461 30.99 -13.25 5.06
CA THR A 461 29.63 -12.72 4.97
C THR A 461 28.61 -13.79 5.31
N ALA A 462 27.84 -13.58 6.38
CA ALA A 462 26.76 -14.50 6.74
C ALA A 462 25.68 -14.51 5.64
N PRO A 463 25.24 -15.70 5.19
CA PRO A 463 24.15 -15.80 4.23
C PRO A 463 22.81 -15.35 4.86
N PRO A 464 21.79 -15.06 4.04
CA PRO A 464 20.42 -14.88 4.52
C PRO A 464 19.92 -16.09 5.32
N ALA A 465 18.95 -15.88 6.21
CA ALA A 465 18.39 -16.95 7.02
C ALA A 465 17.90 -18.11 6.14
N GLY A 466 18.24 -19.34 6.53
CA GLY A 466 17.88 -20.54 5.77
C GLY A 466 18.73 -20.83 4.53
N TRP A 467 19.76 -20.05 4.22
CA TRP A 467 20.70 -20.28 3.12
C TRP A 467 22.09 -20.67 3.62
N ARG A 468 22.83 -21.47 2.85
CA ARG A 468 24.27 -21.71 3.07
C ARG A 468 25.15 -20.69 2.38
N SER A 469 24.68 -20.14 1.26
CA SER A 469 25.45 -19.21 0.44
C SER A 469 24.63 -17.99 0.03
N GLY A 470 25.15 -16.80 0.33
CA GLY A 470 24.58 -15.54 -0.18
C GLY A 470 24.59 -15.47 -1.71
N HIS A 471 25.64 -16.01 -2.35
CA HIS A 471 25.71 -16.13 -3.81
C HIS A 471 24.61 -17.05 -4.36
N ALA A 472 24.31 -18.16 -3.68
CA ALA A 472 23.20 -19.03 -4.09
C ALA A 472 21.84 -18.32 -3.99
N ALA A 473 21.62 -17.58 -2.90
CA ALA A 473 20.41 -16.78 -2.73
C ALA A 473 20.26 -15.73 -3.83
N ALA A 474 21.33 -14.98 -4.12
CA ALA A 474 21.33 -13.96 -5.17
C ALA A 474 21.11 -14.56 -6.58
N MET A 475 21.81 -15.65 -6.92
CA MET A 475 21.63 -16.37 -8.18
C MET A 475 20.21 -16.94 -8.34
N THR A 476 19.63 -17.49 -7.27
CA THR A 476 18.23 -17.95 -7.25
C THR A 476 17.29 -16.81 -7.60
N LEU A 477 17.40 -15.67 -6.92
CA LEU A 477 16.51 -14.53 -7.14
C LEU A 477 16.68 -13.93 -8.53
N ARG A 478 17.92 -13.79 -9.02
CA ARG A 478 18.19 -13.24 -10.36
C ARG A 478 17.62 -14.13 -11.45
N ALA A 479 17.82 -15.45 -11.35
CA ALA A 479 17.32 -16.41 -12.33
C ALA A 479 15.79 -16.36 -12.50
N VAL A 480 15.05 -15.96 -11.45
CA VAL A 480 13.58 -15.89 -11.48
C VAL A 480 13.07 -14.48 -11.76
N TYR A 481 13.62 -13.45 -11.10
CA TYR A 481 13.00 -12.12 -11.02
C TYR A 481 13.77 -11.01 -11.76
N ALA A 482 15.01 -11.25 -12.20
CA ALA A 482 15.82 -10.25 -12.91
C ALA A 482 16.38 -10.82 -14.21
N GLN A 483 15.46 -11.17 -15.10
CA GLN A 483 15.76 -11.86 -16.37
C GLN A 483 16.24 -10.92 -17.48
N ASP A 484 16.02 -9.61 -17.31
CA ASP A 484 16.40 -8.62 -18.31
C ASP A 484 17.90 -8.64 -18.58
N GLY A 485 18.27 -8.76 -19.86
CA GLY A 485 19.66 -8.81 -20.29
C GLY A 485 20.34 -10.18 -20.22
N TRP A 486 19.63 -11.25 -19.82
CA TRP A 486 20.16 -12.60 -19.73
C TRP A 486 19.52 -13.55 -20.75
N THR A 487 20.33 -14.44 -21.32
CA THR A 487 19.83 -15.53 -22.17
C THR A 487 19.21 -16.65 -21.32
N PRO A 488 18.28 -17.43 -21.88
CA PRO A 488 17.72 -18.61 -21.20
C PRO A 488 18.77 -19.59 -20.69
N GLU A 489 19.86 -19.76 -21.45
CA GLU A 489 20.99 -20.63 -21.10
C GLU A 489 21.75 -20.09 -19.88
N GLU A 490 21.98 -18.77 -19.81
CA GLU A 490 22.63 -18.13 -18.66
C GLU A 490 21.76 -18.20 -17.40
N LEU A 491 20.45 -17.96 -17.52
CA LEU A 491 19.50 -18.11 -16.40
C LEU A 491 19.50 -19.55 -15.88
N LEU A 492 19.52 -20.53 -16.79
CA LEU A 492 19.57 -21.94 -16.42
C LEU A 492 20.91 -22.32 -15.77
N ALA A 493 22.03 -21.81 -16.28
CA ALA A 493 23.35 -22.02 -15.70
C ALA A 493 23.41 -21.44 -14.27
N MET A 494 22.87 -20.24 -14.07
CA MET A 494 22.79 -19.57 -12.78
C MET A 494 21.94 -20.36 -11.78
N ALA A 495 20.76 -20.83 -12.19
CA ALA A 495 19.89 -21.64 -11.34
C ALA A 495 20.53 -23.01 -10.99
N ARG A 496 21.21 -23.66 -11.93
CA ARG A 496 21.96 -24.90 -11.68
C ARG A 496 23.09 -24.66 -10.68
N ARG A 497 23.83 -23.56 -10.85
CA ARG A 497 24.92 -23.20 -9.95
C ARG A 497 24.43 -22.93 -8.53
N SER A 498 23.28 -22.29 -8.37
CA SER A 498 22.66 -22.13 -7.05
C SER A 498 22.33 -23.47 -6.39
N VAL A 499 21.84 -24.46 -7.15
CA VAL A 499 21.53 -25.80 -6.63
C VAL A 499 22.79 -26.56 -6.22
N GLU A 500 23.91 -26.35 -6.91
CA GLU A 500 25.22 -26.94 -6.55
C GLU A 500 25.78 -26.37 -5.25
N LEU A 501 25.49 -25.11 -4.93
CA LEU A 501 25.91 -24.47 -3.68
C LEU A 501 25.03 -24.85 -2.49
N GLU A 502 23.75 -25.14 -2.73
CA GLU A 502 22.78 -25.53 -1.70
C GLU A 502 22.59 -27.06 -1.69
N VAL A 503 23.50 -27.76 -1.00
CA VAL A 503 23.59 -29.23 -0.98
C VAL A 503 22.80 -29.91 0.14
N ASP A 504 22.40 -29.17 1.17
CA ASP A 504 21.76 -29.72 2.37
C ASP A 504 20.23 -29.73 2.27
N PRO A 505 19.57 -30.90 2.16
CA PRO A 505 18.12 -30.98 1.96
C PRO A 505 17.29 -30.58 3.18
N GLY A 506 17.93 -30.29 4.32
CA GLY A 506 17.26 -29.87 5.55
C GLY A 506 17.01 -28.36 5.67
N ILE A 507 17.47 -27.54 4.73
CA ILE A 507 17.39 -26.06 4.84
C ILE A 507 16.50 -25.42 3.75
N PRO A 508 15.88 -24.26 4.04
CA PRO A 508 15.06 -23.53 3.07
C PRO A 508 15.74 -23.27 1.72
N GLY A 509 17.00 -22.83 1.72
CA GLY A 509 17.76 -22.46 0.51
C GLY A 509 17.92 -23.62 -0.48
N TRP A 510 18.01 -24.86 0.00
CA TRP A 510 18.03 -26.05 -0.86
C TRP A 510 16.73 -26.25 -1.62
N VAL A 511 15.59 -25.99 -0.96
CA VAL A 511 14.27 -26.12 -1.56
C VAL A 511 14.02 -24.95 -2.51
N ILE A 512 14.31 -23.72 -2.07
CA ILE A 512 14.06 -22.50 -2.87
C ILE A 512 14.91 -22.47 -4.14
N SER A 513 16.20 -22.85 -4.08
CA SER A 513 17.04 -22.96 -5.29
C SER A 513 16.52 -23.97 -6.31
N ARG A 514 15.90 -25.07 -5.85
CA ARG A 514 15.26 -26.07 -6.72
C ARG A 514 13.92 -25.60 -7.28
N ILE A 515 13.15 -24.81 -6.51
CA ILE A 515 11.96 -24.12 -7.03
C ILE A 515 12.37 -23.18 -8.18
N ALA A 516 13.43 -22.39 -7.99
CA ALA A 516 13.96 -21.50 -9.02
C ALA A 516 14.44 -22.26 -10.26
N LEU A 517 15.25 -23.32 -10.09
CA LEU A 517 15.68 -24.17 -11.20
C LEU A 517 14.50 -24.80 -11.95
N GLY A 518 13.51 -25.33 -11.22
CA GLY A 518 12.29 -25.87 -11.78
C GLY A 518 11.48 -24.84 -12.58
N SER A 519 11.40 -23.61 -12.08
CA SER A 519 10.74 -22.49 -12.76
C SER A 519 11.43 -22.15 -14.09
N VAL A 520 12.76 -22.01 -14.09
CA VAL A 520 13.56 -21.72 -15.30
C VAL A 520 13.49 -22.88 -16.31
N LEU A 521 13.61 -24.13 -15.85
CA LEU A 521 13.46 -25.32 -16.71
C LEU A 521 12.07 -25.35 -17.37
N SER A 522 11.01 -25.08 -16.61
CA SER A 522 9.65 -25.00 -17.14
C SER A 522 9.49 -23.82 -18.11
N GLY A 523 10.08 -22.68 -17.81
CA GLY A 523 10.11 -21.50 -18.66
C GLY A 523 10.87 -21.69 -19.99
N THR A 524 11.81 -22.64 -20.03
CA THR A 524 12.61 -22.98 -21.21
C THR A 524 12.12 -24.25 -21.93
N GLY A 525 11.01 -24.84 -21.49
CA GLY A 525 10.38 -26.01 -22.13
C GLY A 525 10.95 -27.37 -21.70
N HIS A 526 11.87 -27.42 -20.74
CA HIS A 526 12.45 -28.65 -20.20
C HIS A 526 11.56 -29.27 -19.11
N TYR A 527 10.31 -29.61 -19.45
CA TYR A 527 9.27 -29.99 -18.48
C TYR A 527 9.57 -31.28 -17.70
N ASP A 528 10.24 -32.26 -18.31
CA ASP A 528 10.64 -33.50 -17.62
C ASP A 528 11.64 -33.23 -16.50
N ASP A 529 12.65 -32.40 -16.78
CA ASP A 529 13.63 -31.97 -15.79
C ASP A 529 12.99 -31.10 -14.71
N ALA A 530 12.13 -30.16 -15.11
CA ALA A 530 11.39 -29.29 -14.19
C ALA A 530 10.56 -30.13 -13.21
N ALA A 531 9.76 -31.07 -13.70
CA ALA A 531 8.92 -31.92 -12.85
C ALA A 531 9.73 -32.75 -11.86
N ARG A 532 10.91 -33.26 -12.27
CA ARG A 532 11.79 -34.03 -11.38
C ARG A 532 12.36 -33.17 -10.25
N VAL A 533 12.88 -31.99 -10.57
CA VAL A 533 13.48 -31.07 -9.59
C VAL A 533 12.41 -30.51 -8.64
N LEU A 534 11.24 -30.14 -9.16
CA LEU A 534 10.14 -29.62 -8.36
C LEU A 534 9.52 -30.69 -7.44
N ALA A 535 9.47 -31.96 -7.87
CA ALA A 535 9.05 -33.06 -7.01
C ALA A 535 9.96 -33.21 -5.78
N GLN A 536 11.28 -33.11 -5.97
CA GLN A 536 12.23 -33.12 -4.86
C GLN A 536 12.05 -31.93 -3.92
N ALA A 537 11.78 -30.74 -4.46
CA ALA A 537 11.51 -29.55 -3.68
C ALA A 537 10.25 -29.71 -2.82
N VAL A 538 9.14 -30.16 -3.41
CA VAL A 538 7.86 -30.37 -2.70
C VAL A 538 7.99 -31.40 -1.57
N GLU A 539 8.69 -32.52 -1.81
CA GLU A 539 8.91 -33.56 -0.80
C GLU A 539 9.67 -33.04 0.43
N ARG A 540 10.64 -32.13 0.23
CA ARG A 540 11.50 -31.60 1.31
C ARG A 540 10.98 -30.31 1.93
N ALA A 541 10.02 -29.63 1.32
CA ALA A 541 9.57 -28.31 1.75
C ALA A 541 9.08 -28.27 3.21
N ALA A 542 8.34 -29.29 3.66
CA ALA A 542 7.89 -29.38 5.05
C ALA A 542 9.04 -29.66 6.03
N VAL A 543 9.96 -30.56 5.67
CA VAL A 543 11.11 -30.93 6.50
C VAL A 543 12.10 -29.76 6.64
N ALA A 544 12.24 -28.96 5.59
CA ALA A 544 13.08 -27.77 5.57
C ALA A 544 12.46 -26.55 6.30
N GLY A 545 11.29 -26.71 6.91
CA GLY A 545 10.63 -25.65 7.68
C GLY A 545 10.06 -24.50 6.84
N LEU A 546 9.79 -24.71 5.54
CA LEU A 546 9.22 -23.65 4.71
C LEU A 546 7.79 -23.30 5.12
N PRO A 547 7.42 -22.00 5.12
CA PRO A 547 6.05 -21.54 5.32
C PRO A 547 5.08 -22.17 4.31
N ALA A 548 3.81 -22.32 4.72
CA ALA A 548 2.75 -22.87 3.88
C ALA A 548 2.66 -22.20 2.50
N PHE A 549 2.81 -20.87 2.48
CA PHE A 549 2.88 -20.06 1.27
C PHE A 549 3.88 -20.60 0.24
N THR A 550 5.15 -20.82 0.63
CA THR A 550 6.22 -21.29 -0.27
C THR A 550 6.01 -22.74 -0.68
N ARG A 551 5.46 -23.58 0.22
CA ARG A 551 5.14 -24.99 -0.09
C ARG A 551 4.06 -25.09 -1.17
N LEU A 552 3.00 -24.29 -1.07
CA LEU A 552 1.93 -24.25 -2.07
C LEU A 552 2.44 -23.75 -3.40
N GLN A 553 3.29 -22.71 -3.41
CA GLN A 553 3.91 -22.22 -4.64
C GLN A 553 4.74 -23.31 -5.35
N ALA A 554 5.60 -24.02 -4.61
CA ALA A 554 6.39 -25.13 -5.14
C ALA A 554 5.51 -26.23 -5.75
N THR A 555 4.41 -26.54 -5.07
CA THR A 555 3.43 -27.54 -5.49
C THR A 555 2.71 -27.09 -6.76
N GLY A 556 2.31 -25.82 -6.85
CA GLY A 556 1.71 -25.25 -8.05
C GLY A 556 2.64 -25.31 -9.25
N LEU A 557 3.91 -24.94 -9.09
CA LEU A 557 4.91 -25.05 -10.17
C LEU A 557 5.10 -26.50 -10.64
N LEU A 558 5.11 -27.47 -9.72
CA LEU A 558 5.14 -28.89 -10.06
C LEU A 558 3.88 -29.29 -10.86
N ALA A 559 2.71 -28.83 -10.44
CA ALA A 559 1.44 -29.07 -11.13
C ALA A 559 1.48 -28.53 -12.57
N ILE A 560 2.05 -27.35 -12.79
CA ILE A 560 2.23 -26.77 -14.13
C ILE A 560 3.21 -27.60 -14.97
N ALA A 561 4.35 -28.00 -14.42
CA ALA A 561 5.31 -28.85 -15.15
C ALA A 561 4.68 -30.19 -15.57
N LEU A 562 3.90 -30.82 -14.69
CA LEU A 562 3.17 -32.06 -14.99
C LEU A 562 2.03 -31.85 -16.00
N SER A 563 1.31 -30.72 -15.91
CA SER A 563 0.25 -30.36 -16.86
C SER A 563 0.77 -30.22 -18.29
N ASN A 564 1.94 -29.60 -18.47
CA ASN A 564 2.61 -29.47 -19.78
C ASN A 564 3.06 -30.82 -20.35
N ARG A 565 3.32 -31.82 -19.49
CA ARG A 565 3.60 -33.22 -19.89
C ARG A 565 2.34 -34.05 -20.13
N SER A 566 1.16 -33.45 -19.95
CA SER A 566 -0.14 -34.13 -20.00
C SER A 566 -0.33 -35.24 -18.95
N ASP A 567 0.44 -35.23 -17.86
CA ASP A 567 0.37 -36.21 -16.75
C ASP A 567 -0.77 -35.86 -15.76
N THR A 568 -2.01 -35.90 -16.28
CA THR A 568 -3.19 -35.39 -15.58
C THR A 568 -3.48 -36.13 -14.27
N GLU A 569 -3.22 -37.44 -14.20
CA GLU A 569 -3.44 -38.21 -12.96
C GLU A 569 -2.55 -37.74 -11.81
N ARG A 570 -1.26 -37.51 -12.06
CA ARG A 570 -0.37 -36.99 -11.02
C ARG A 570 -0.77 -35.59 -10.59
N VAL A 571 -1.22 -34.74 -11.51
CA VAL A 571 -1.76 -33.41 -11.16
C VAL A 571 -3.00 -33.55 -10.26
N ARG A 572 -3.93 -34.47 -10.56
CA ARG A 572 -5.11 -34.71 -9.72
C ARG A 572 -4.76 -35.20 -8.32
N VAL A 573 -3.78 -36.09 -8.19
CA VAL A 573 -3.29 -36.57 -6.88
C VAL A 573 -2.72 -35.40 -6.08
N LEU A 574 -1.87 -34.59 -6.72
CA LEU A 574 -1.22 -33.45 -6.11
C LEU A 574 -2.24 -32.39 -5.64
N LEU A 575 -3.16 -31.98 -6.52
CA LEU A 575 -4.21 -31.00 -6.20
C LEU A 575 -5.10 -31.48 -5.04
N ARG A 576 -5.53 -32.75 -5.04
CA ARG A 576 -6.33 -33.30 -3.93
C ARG A 576 -5.64 -33.18 -2.57
N GLY A 577 -4.31 -33.27 -2.53
CA GLY A 577 -3.54 -33.15 -1.30
C GLY A 577 -3.48 -31.73 -0.73
N VAL A 578 -3.56 -30.70 -1.58
CA VAL A 578 -3.33 -29.29 -1.17
C VAL A 578 -4.56 -28.39 -1.26
N LEU A 579 -5.62 -28.78 -1.98
CA LEU A 579 -6.82 -27.95 -2.13
C LEU A 579 -7.46 -27.50 -0.80
N PRO A 580 -7.51 -28.31 0.27
CA PRO A 580 -7.99 -27.82 1.57
C PRO A 580 -7.12 -26.70 2.16
N GLU A 581 -5.80 -26.81 2.04
CA GLU A 581 -4.84 -25.78 2.51
C GLU A 581 -4.91 -24.51 1.64
N VAL A 582 -5.08 -24.67 0.32
CA VAL A 582 -5.33 -23.56 -0.62
C VAL A 582 -6.58 -22.78 -0.22
N ALA A 583 -7.69 -23.47 0.03
CA ALA A 583 -8.95 -22.83 0.41
C ALA A 583 -8.84 -22.09 1.76
N ALA A 584 -8.11 -22.66 2.73
CA ALA A 584 -7.85 -22.01 4.01
C ALA A 584 -7.01 -20.73 3.83
N ILE A 585 -5.92 -20.80 3.05
CA ILE A 585 -5.05 -19.65 2.79
C ILE A 585 -5.75 -18.54 2.01
N GLU A 586 -6.56 -18.89 1.00
CA GLU A 586 -7.37 -17.88 0.29
C GLU A 586 -8.44 -17.26 1.20
N ALA A 587 -9.04 -18.03 2.11
CA ALA A 587 -10.01 -17.49 3.08
C ALA A 587 -9.37 -16.54 4.10
N GLU A 588 -8.13 -16.84 4.52
CA GLU A 588 -7.39 -16.06 5.50
C GLU A 588 -6.75 -14.81 4.88
N LEU A 589 -6.03 -14.97 3.77
CA LEU A 589 -5.20 -13.93 3.16
C LEU A 589 -5.91 -13.19 2.01
N GLY A 590 -7.01 -13.72 1.48
CA GLY A 590 -7.65 -13.20 0.28
C GLY A 590 -6.66 -13.16 -0.89
N ASP A 591 -6.61 -12.04 -1.59
CA ASP A 591 -5.74 -11.83 -2.76
C ASP A 591 -4.24 -11.84 -2.41
N ALA A 592 -3.87 -11.61 -1.14
CA ALA A 592 -2.48 -11.76 -0.70
C ALA A 592 -1.99 -13.23 -0.78
N ALA A 593 -2.90 -14.20 -0.94
CA ALA A 593 -2.55 -15.59 -1.23
C ALA A 593 -2.02 -15.79 -2.67
N ALA A 594 -2.24 -14.85 -3.59
CA ALA A 594 -2.04 -15.04 -5.02
C ALA A 594 -0.68 -15.65 -5.41
N PRO A 595 0.49 -15.20 -4.90
CA PRO A 595 1.75 -15.80 -5.33
C PRO A 595 1.96 -17.24 -4.82
N ALA A 596 1.18 -17.69 -3.84
CA ALA A 596 1.15 -19.08 -3.40
C ALA A 596 0.21 -19.97 -4.22
N VAL A 597 -0.94 -19.45 -4.65
CA VAL A 597 -2.03 -20.28 -5.18
C VAL A 597 -2.27 -20.15 -6.69
N VAL A 598 -1.74 -19.12 -7.35
CA VAL A 598 -1.96 -18.86 -8.79
C VAL A 598 -1.71 -20.09 -9.67
N PHE A 599 -0.59 -20.77 -9.49
CA PHE A 599 -0.25 -21.94 -10.28
C PHE A 599 -1.11 -23.16 -9.96
N LEU A 600 -1.62 -23.27 -8.73
CA LEU A 600 -2.53 -24.34 -8.32
C LEU A 600 -3.90 -24.16 -8.95
N ARG A 601 -4.45 -22.93 -8.92
CA ARG A 601 -5.73 -22.59 -9.56
C ARG A 601 -5.66 -22.73 -11.07
N LEU A 602 -4.53 -22.33 -11.67
CA LEU A 602 -4.27 -22.55 -13.08
C LEU A 602 -4.25 -24.05 -13.44
N ALA A 603 -3.54 -24.88 -12.67
CA ALA A 603 -3.49 -26.32 -12.89
C ALA A 603 -4.87 -26.99 -12.66
N GLU A 604 -5.64 -26.55 -11.67
CA GLU A 604 -7.00 -27.02 -11.43
C GLU A 604 -7.93 -26.70 -12.60
N GLY A 605 -7.83 -25.49 -13.15
CA GLY A 605 -8.59 -25.08 -14.34
C GLY A 605 -8.25 -25.94 -15.57
N VAL A 606 -6.96 -26.25 -15.78
CA VAL A 606 -6.52 -27.16 -16.85
C VAL A 606 -7.07 -28.57 -16.67
N VAL A 607 -7.07 -29.10 -15.45
CA VAL A 607 -7.66 -30.41 -15.15
C VAL A 607 -9.17 -30.40 -15.40
N ALA A 608 -9.88 -29.38 -14.91
CA ALA A 608 -11.32 -29.23 -15.12
C ALA A 608 -11.68 -29.13 -16.61
N HIS A 609 -10.85 -28.44 -17.40
CA HIS A 609 -11.01 -28.37 -18.86
C HIS A 609 -10.88 -29.75 -19.51
N ARG A 610 -9.84 -30.51 -19.16
CA ARG A 610 -9.61 -31.88 -19.67
C ARG A 610 -10.72 -32.86 -19.28
N ASP A 611 -11.28 -32.70 -18.09
CA ASP A 611 -12.39 -33.51 -17.59
C ASP A 611 -13.74 -33.09 -18.20
N GLY A 612 -13.77 -32.05 -19.07
CA GLY A 612 -14.97 -31.58 -19.76
C GLY A 612 -15.87 -30.66 -18.93
N HIS A 613 -15.45 -30.24 -17.74
CA HIS A 613 -16.18 -29.33 -16.87
C HIS A 613 -15.96 -27.86 -17.27
N LEU A 614 -16.43 -27.47 -18.45
CA LEU A 614 -16.10 -26.18 -19.09
C LEU A 614 -16.46 -24.95 -18.24
N VAL A 615 -17.61 -24.95 -17.55
CA VAL A 615 -18.03 -23.82 -16.70
C VAL A 615 -17.06 -23.66 -15.52
N ARG A 616 -16.80 -24.75 -14.80
CA ARG A 616 -15.85 -24.75 -13.68
C ARG A 616 -14.43 -24.39 -14.13
N ALA A 617 -14.00 -24.88 -15.29
CA ALA A 617 -12.70 -24.55 -15.86
C ALA A 617 -12.60 -23.04 -16.12
N ARG A 618 -13.65 -22.42 -16.68
CA ARG A 618 -13.69 -20.99 -16.93
C ARG A 618 -13.59 -20.19 -15.63
N ASP A 619 -14.38 -20.54 -14.62
CA ASP A 619 -14.35 -19.85 -13.32
C ASP A 619 -12.96 -19.92 -12.67
N LEU A 620 -12.34 -21.11 -12.70
CA LEU A 620 -10.99 -21.32 -12.15
C LEU A 620 -9.91 -20.57 -12.93
N LEU A 621 -9.99 -20.53 -14.26
CA LEU A 621 -9.00 -19.84 -15.10
C LEU A 621 -9.15 -18.32 -15.02
N LEU A 622 -10.36 -17.79 -14.92
CA LEU A 622 -10.60 -16.36 -14.64
C LEU A 622 -10.02 -15.98 -13.28
N HIS A 623 -10.25 -16.79 -12.26
CA HIS A 623 -9.63 -16.59 -10.94
C HIS A 623 -8.10 -16.69 -10.99
N ALA A 624 -7.54 -17.63 -11.77
CA ALA A 624 -6.09 -17.75 -11.93
C ALA A 624 -5.48 -16.55 -12.68
N VAL A 625 -6.18 -15.99 -13.67
CA VAL A 625 -5.79 -14.72 -14.34
C VAL A 625 -5.78 -13.60 -13.31
N HIS A 626 -6.81 -13.52 -12.47
CA HIS A 626 -6.92 -12.49 -11.44
C HIS A 626 -5.75 -12.52 -10.46
N LEU A 627 -5.49 -13.71 -9.91
CA LEU A 627 -4.35 -13.94 -9.03
C LEU A 627 -3.01 -13.65 -9.73
N ALA A 628 -2.86 -13.96 -11.03
CA ALA A 628 -1.63 -13.68 -11.76
C ALA A 628 -1.41 -12.18 -11.96
N GLN A 629 -2.46 -11.42 -12.25
CA GLN A 629 -2.39 -9.96 -12.37
C GLN A 629 -2.03 -9.31 -11.03
N ILE A 630 -2.55 -9.85 -9.92
CA ILE A 630 -2.16 -9.46 -8.56
C ILE A 630 -0.64 -9.62 -8.32
N THR A 631 -0.02 -10.71 -8.78
CA THR A 631 1.43 -10.90 -8.58
C THR A 631 2.28 -9.93 -9.40
N GLY A 632 1.72 -9.33 -10.46
CA GLY A 632 2.40 -8.41 -11.36
C GLY A 632 3.55 -9.04 -12.16
N HIS A 633 3.69 -10.37 -12.14
CA HIS A 633 4.80 -11.06 -12.82
C HIS A 633 4.42 -11.37 -14.28
N PRO A 634 5.07 -10.76 -15.30
CA PRO A 634 4.63 -10.85 -16.71
C PRO A 634 4.46 -12.28 -17.20
N THR A 635 5.41 -13.17 -16.90
CA THR A 635 5.31 -14.58 -17.30
C THR A 635 4.10 -15.30 -16.70
N GLN A 636 3.69 -14.99 -15.46
CA GLN A 636 2.55 -15.64 -14.83
C GLN A 636 1.24 -15.19 -15.48
N VAL A 637 1.11 -13.88 -15.68
CA VAL A 637 -0.06 -13.26 -16.33
C VAL A 637 -0.24 -13.79 -17.74
N VAL A 638 0.81 -13.74 -18.56
CA VAL A 638 0.77 -14.26 -19.94
C VAL A 638 0.40 -15.73 -19.97
N ARG A 639 0.94 -16.56 -19.06
CA ARG A 639 0.59 -17.98 -18.99
C ARG A 639 -0.88 -18.20 -18.66
N ALA A 640 -1.41 -17.48 -17.67
CA ALA A 640 -2.82 -17.60 -17.27
C ALA A 640 -3.76 -17.18 -18.42
N LEU A 641 -3.47 -16.04 -19.07
CA LEU A 641 -4.24 -15.54 -20.22
C LEU A 641 -4.19 -16.48 -21.42
N VAL A 642 -3.03 -17.07 -21.73
CA VAL A 642 -2.91 -18.07 -22.82
C VAL A 642 -3.74 -19.31 -22.50
N THR A 643 -3.72 -19.77 -21.26
CA THR A 643 -4.50 -20.96 -20.85
C THR A 643 -6.00 -20.67 -20.89
N LEU A 644 -6.43 -19.47 -20.49
CA LEU A 644 -7.82 -19.01 -20.64
C LEU A 644 -8.20 -18.92 -22.13
N ALA A 645 -7.35 -18.36 -22.98
CA ALA A 645 -7.62 -18.26 -24.41
C ALA A 645 -7.76 -19.65 -25.06
N GLU A 646 -6.97 -20.64 -24.64
CA GLU A 646 -7.11 -22.03 -25.10
C GLU A 646 -8.46 -22.64 -24.71
N LEU A 647 -8.92 -22.42 -23.47
CA LEU A 647 -10.25 -22.82 -23.04
C LEU A 647 -11.34 -22.14 -23.88
N GLU A 648 -11.25 -20.82 -24.08
CA GLU A 648 -12.25 -20.07 -24.84
C GLU A 648 -12.33 -20.50 -26.31
N LEU A 649 -11.18 -20.83 -26.92
CA LEU A 649 -11.14 -21.44 -28.25
C LEU A 649 -11.84 -22.80 -28.27
N ALA A 650 -11.67 -23.63 -27.22
CA ALA A 650 -12.35 -24.91 -27.10
C ALA A 650 -13.86 -24.77 -26.85
N CYS A 651 -14.29 -23.73 -26.14
CA CYS A 651 -15.70 -23.36 -25.95
C CYS A 651 -16.31 -22.70 -27.19
N GLY A 652 -15.51 -22.30 -28.17
CA GLY A 652 -15.94 -21.62 -29.39
C GLY A 652 -16.09 -20.09 -29.25
N ASP A 653 -15.79 -19.52 -28.08
CA ASP A 653 -15.83 -18.07 -27.85
C ASP A 653 -14.51 -17.41 -28.29
N ARG A 654 -14.42 -17.19 -29.60
CA ARG A 654 -13.22 -16.60 -30.19
C ARG A 654 -13.02 -15.13 -29.84
N ARG A 655 -14.08 -14.42 -29.46
CA ARG A 655 -13.96 -13.01 -29.05
C ARG A 655 -13.27 -12.94 -27.69
N ALA A 656 -13.72 -13.76 -26.73
CA ALA A 656 -13.06 -13.89 -25.44
C ALA A 656 -11.61 -14.37 -25.59
N ALA A 657 -11.37 -15.39 -26.43
CA ALA A 657 -10.00 -15.84 -26.71
C ALA A 657 -9.10 -14.73 -27.30
N SER A 658 -9.62 -13.96 -28.27
CA SER A 658 -8.85 -12.86 -28.86
C SER A 658 -8.59 -11.72 -27.89
N ALA A 659 -9.52 -11.44 -26.97
CA ALA A 659 -9.33 -10.43 -25.94
C ALA A 659 -8.21 -10.85 -24.98
N ALA A 660 -8.26 -12.08 -24.45
CA ALA A 660 -7.23 -12.64 -23.58
C ALA A 660 -5.84 -12.66 -24.24
N LEU A 661 -5.75 -13.00 -25.53
CA LEU A 661 -4.50 -12.98 -26.27
C LEU A 661 -3.96 -11.55 -26.50
N SER A 662 -4.85 -10.57 -26.73
CA SER A 662 -4.46 -9.16 -26.90
C SER A 662 -3.87 -8.60 -25.60
N GLU A 663 -4.50 -8.92 -24.48
CA GLU A 663 -4.01 -8.56 -23.15
C GLU A 663 -2.67 -9.24 -22.86
N ALA A 664 -2.52 -10.52 -23.21
CA ALA A 664 -1.26 -11.24 -23.06
C ALA A 664 -0.13 -10.59 -23.89
N ASP A 665 -0.42 -10.09 -25.09
CA ASP A 665 0.55 -9.33 -25.89
C ASP A 665 0.93 -7.99 -25.25
N GLU A 666 -0.02 -7.31 -24.60
CA GLU A 666 0.24 -6.06 -23.88
C GLU A 666 1.21 -6.30 -22.72
N VAL A 667 0.93 -7.30 -21.89
CA VAL A 667 1.79 -7.65 -20.75
C VAL A 667 3.15 -8.18 -21.21
N ALA A 668 3.21 -8.94 -22.31
CA ALA A 668 4.49 -9.39 -22.87
C ALA A 668 5.39 -8.24 -23.36
N ARG A 669 4.84 -7.03 -23.58
CA ARG A 669 5.62 -5.83 -23.92
C ARG A 669 6.15 -5.07 -22.71
N THR A 670 5.60 -5.29 -21.51
CA THR A 670 5.99 -4.53 -20.31
C THR A 670 7.16 -5.15 -19.56
N GLY A 671 7.56 -6.39 -19.87
CA GLY A 671 8.69 -7.05 -19.23
C GLY A 671 9.01 -8.43 -19.83
N PRO A 672 10.08 -9.09 -19.35
CA PRO A 672 10.56 -10.34 -19.92
C PRO A 672 9.56 -11.47 -19.66
N VAL A 673 9.34 -12.29 -20.70
CA VAL A 673 8.49 -13.49 -20.65
C VAL A 673 9.33 -14.70 -21.01
N PHE A 674 9.23 -15.76 -20.21
CA PHE A 674 9.97 -16.98 -20.48
C PHE A 674 9.67 -17.56 -21.89
N PRO A 675 10.67 -18.08 -22.62
CA PRO A 675 10.52 -18.50 -24.01
C PRO A 675 9.38 -19.49 -24.28
N ALA A 676 9.18 -20.47 -23.40
CA ALA A 676 8.11 -21.46 -23.56
C ALA A 676 6.71 -20.83 -23.47
N VAL A 677 6.54 -19.80 -22.62
CA VAL A 677 5.28 -19.08 -22.48
C VAL A 677 5.05 -18.15 -23.69
N ALA A 678 6.10 -17.48 -24.16
CA ALA A 678 6.04 -16.68 -25.38
C ALA A 678 5.72 -17.55 -26.62
N ALA A 679 6.28 -18.75 -26.70
CA ALA A 679 5.99 -19.71 -27.76
C ALA A 679 4.51 -20.18 -27.71
N ALA A 680 4.00 -20.49 -26.52
CA ALA A 680 2.59 -20.86 -26.33
C ALA A 680 1.64 -19.73 -26.74
N LEU A 681 1.95 -18.47 -26.38
CA LEU A 681 1.19 -17.30 -26.82
C LEU A 681 1.16 -17.21 -28.37
N ALA A 682 2.31 -17.35 -29.02
CA ALA A 682 2.40 -17.29 -30.47
C ALA A 682 1.62 -18.44 -31.15
N GLU A 683 1.69 -19.66 -30.62
CA GLU A 683 0.97 -20.82 -31.15
C GLU A 683 -0.55 -20.66 -31.03
N THR A 684 -1.04 -20.29 -29.83
CA THR A 684 -2.47 -20.12 -29.57
C THR A 684 -3.05 -18.98 -30.41
N ARG A 685 -2.27 -17.91 -30.63
CA ARG A 685 -2.62 -16.85 -31.58
C ARG A 685 -2.75 -17.34 -33.02
N LEU A 686 -1.80 -18.16 -33.50
CA LEU A 686 -1.88 -18.72 -34.84
C LEU A 686 -3.13 -19.60 -35.02
N ARG A 687 -3.50 -20.38 -33.99
CA ARG A 687 -4.72 -21.20 -33.98
C ARG A 687 -5.99 -20.33 -34.05
N ALA A 688 -6.05 -19.25 -33.28
CA ALA A 688 -7.16 -18.28 -33.32
C ALA A 688 -7.30 -17.61 -34.70
N GLY A 689 -6.17 -17.24 -35.32
CA GLY A 689 -6.13 -16.62 -36.65
C GLY A 689 -6.52 -17.56 -37.81
N ARG A 690 -6.01 -18.79 -37.84
CA ARG A 690 -6.30 -19.78 -38.89
C ARG A 690 -7.78 -20.15 -38.96
N SER A 691 -8.43 -20.31 -37.81
CA SER A 691 -9.87 -20.60 -37.76
C SER A 691 -10.74 -19.42 -38.20
N THR A 692 -10.27 -18.18 -38.02
CA THR A 692 -10.96 -16.98 -38.48
C THR A 692 -10.95 -16.90 -40.02
N MET A 693 -9.80 -17.16 -40.65
CA MET A 693 -9.68 -17.24 -42.11
C MET A 693 -10.55 -18.36 -42.72
N ALA A 694 -10.65 -19.52 -42.04
CA ALA A 694 -11.52 -20.62 -42.48
C ALA A 694 -13.02 -20.29 -42.37
N MET A 695 -13.43 -19.48 -41.38
CA MET A 695 -14.83 -19.03 -41.23
C MET A 695 -15.20 -17.89 -42.17
N THR A 696 -14.32 -16.92 -42.42
CA THR A 696 -14.56 -15.83 -43.40
C THR A 696 -14.62 -16.37 -44.82
N SER A 697 -13.88 -17.43 -45.12
CA SER A 697 -14.03 -18.23 -46.35
C SER A 697 -15.46 -18.77 -46.50
N ARG A 698 -16.03 -19.30 -45.42
CA ARG A 698 -17.36 -19.96 -45.41
C ARG A 698 -18.55 -19.01 -45.30
N ALA A 699 -18.37 -17.80 -44.75
CA ALA A 699 -19.44 -16.83 -44.49
C ALA A 699 -19.71 -15.83 -45.65
N GLY A 700 -19.04 -15.96 -46.80
CA GLY A 700 -19.31 -15.11 -47.97
C GLY A 700 -19.11 -13.61 -47.72
N ARG A 701 -18.21 -13.23 -46.80
CA ARG A 701 -17.83 -11.82 -46.54
C ARG A 701 -16.31 -11.71 -46.41
N PRO A 702 -15.69 -10.62 -46.89
CA PRO A 702 -14.28 -10.35 -46.65
C PRO A 702 -14.04 -10.14 -45.14
N ALA A 703 -12.86 -10.52 -44.65
CA ALA A 703 -12.52 -10.47 -43.22
C ALA A 703 -12.55 -9.04 -42.65
N GLU A 704 -12.31 -8.06 -43.52
CA GLU A 704 -12.41 -6.62 -43.26
C GLU A 704 -13.05 -5.94 -44.48
N PRO A 705 -13.78 -4.82 -44.32
CA PRO A 705 -14.27 -4.05 -45.45
C PRO A 705 -13.11 -3.53 -46.33
N LEU A 706 -13.32 -3.57 -47.64
CA LEU A 706 -12.36 -3.02 -48.60
C LEU A 706 -12.46 -1.49 -48.59
N THR A 707 -11.31 -0.83 -48.62
CA THR A 707 -11.23 0.62 -48.84
C THR A 707 -11.58 0.96 -50.29
N ASP A 708 -11.98 2.21 -50.56
CA ASP A 708 -12.29 2.66 -51.93
C ASP A 708 -11.14 2.40 -52.91
N ARG A 709 -9.89 2.54 -52.44
CA ARG A 709 -8.69 2.26 -53.22
C ARG A 709 -8.50 0.77 -53.52
N GLU A 710 -8.78 -0.10 -52.54
CA GLU A 710 -8.77 -1.55 -52.76
C GLU A 710 -9.89 -2.00 -53.71
N HIS A 711 -11.05 -1.32 -53.70
CA HIS A 711 -12.10 -1.52 -54.69
C HIS A 711 -11.69 -1.10 -56.10
N SER A 712 -11.05 0.07 -56.27
CA SER A 712 -10.52 0.49 -57.57
C SER A 712 -9.50 -0.51 -58.11
N ILE A 713 -8.61 -1.01 -57.25
CA ILE A 713 -7.60 -2.00 -57.64
C ILE A 713 -8.25 -3.35 -57.97
N LEU A 714 -9.23 -3.81 -57.19
CA LEU A 714 -9.97 -5.04 -57.48
C LEU A 714 -10.68 -4.99 -58.86
N ARG A 715 -11.25 -3.84 -59.23
CA ARG A 715 -11.83 -3.63 -60.57
C ARG A 715 -10.77 -3.67 -61.67
N ALA A 716 -9.63 -2.99 -61.46
CA ALA A 716 -8.54 -2.96 -62.44
C ALA A 716 -7.90 -4.35 -62.65
N LEU A 717 -7.89 -5.21 -61.63
CA LEU A 717 -7.41 -6.59 -61.73
C LEU A 717 -8.23 -7.47 -62.70
N ARG A 718 -9.46 -7.08 -63.08
CA ARG A 718 -10.29 -7.78 -64.07
C ARG A 718 -9.72 -7.74 -65.48
N GLY A 719 -8.99 -6.69 -65.83
CA GLY A 719 -8.42 -6.49 -67.16
C GLY A 719 -7.09 -7.22 -67.36
N PRO A 720 -6.48 -7.14 -68.55
CA PRO A 720 -5.15 -7.72 -68.83
C PRO A 720 -3.99 -6.88 -68.27
N LEU A 721 -4.29 -5.71 -67.68
CA LEU A 721 -3.27 -4.74 -67.26
C LEU A 721 -2.32 -5.31 -66.20
N SER A 722 -1.03 -5.14 -66.43
CA SER A 722 0.04 -5.40 -65.47
C SER A 722 -0.04 -4.44 -64.28
N GLN A 723 0.63 -4.78 -63.16
CA GLN A 723 0.65 -3.89 -61.97
C GLN A 723 1.22 -2.49 -62.27
N ARG A 724 2.11 -2.39 -63.26
CA ARG A 724 2.68 -1.12 -63.72
C ARG A 724 1.65 -0.29 -64.48
N GLU A 725 0.88 -0.92 -65.37
CA GLU A 725 -0.19 -0.26 -66.14
C GLU A 725 -1.37 0.14 -65.24
N ILE A 726 -1.75 -0.70 -64.27
CA ILE A 726 -2.75 -0.35 -63.24
C ILE A 726 -2.28 0.86 -62.43
N GLY A 727 -0.99 0.94 -62.11
CA GLY A 727 -0.40 2.11 -61.46
C GLY A 727 -0.53 3.38 -62.29
N ALA A 728 -0.26 3.29 -63.59
CA ALA A 728 -0.41 4.43 -64.51
C ALA A 728 -1.87 4.90 -64.62
N GLU A 729 -2.83 3.99 -64.71
CA GLU A 729 -4.26 4.30 -64.83
C GLU A 729 -4.86 4.89 -63.54
N LEU A 730 -4.42 4.40 -62.38
CA LEU A 730 -4.94 4.84 -61.07
C LEU A 730 -4.12 5.97 -60.42
N TYR A 731 -3.11 6.50 -61.13
CA TYR A 731 -2.14 7.49 -60.63
C TYR A 731 -1.42 7.04 -59.34
N LEU A 732 -0.96 5.77 -59.32
CA LEU A 732 -0.27 5.14 -58.20
C LEU A 732 1.09 4.57 -58.65
N SER A 733 2.07 4.53 -57.72
CA SER A 733 3.32 3.82 -57.99
C SER A 733 3.10 2.30 -58.04
N MET A 734 3.93 1.57 -58.80
CA MET A 734 3.87 0.10 -58.86
C MET A 734 3.98 -0.56 -57.47
N ASN A 735 4.83 -0.01 -56.58
CA ASN A 735 4.97 -0.49 -55.20
C ASN A 735 3.70 -0.27 -54.38
N THR A 736 3.00 0.83 -54.61
CA THR A 736 1.71 1.13 -53.98
C THR A 736 0.63 0.15 -54.45
N VAL A 737 0.57 -0.15 -55.75
CA VAL A 737 -0.35 -1.17 -56.30
C VAL A 737 -0.05 -2.55 -55.72
N LYS A 738 1.23 -2.92 -55.57
CA LYS A 738 1.65 -4.18 -54.96
C LYS A 738 1.25 -4.25 -53.47
N GLY A 739 1.41 -3.15 -52.75
CA GLY A 739 0.99 -3.02 -51.34
C GLY A 739 -0.52 -3.22 -51.16
N TYR A 740 -1.32 -2.51 -51.97
CA TYR A 740 -2.77 -2.68 -51.95
C TYR A 740 -3.22 -4.06 -52.44
N SER A 741 -2.57 -4.65 -53.44
CA SER A 741 -2.89 -6.02 -53.89
C SER A 741 -2.64 -7.04 -52.79
N LYS A 742 -1.56 -6.89 -52.02
CA LYS A 742 -1.25 -7.75 -50.86
C LYS A 742 -2.30 -7.60 -49.75
N SER A 743 -2.72 -6.36 -49.46
CA SER A 743 -3.79 -6.08 -48.51
C SER A 743 -5.13 -6.67 -48.98
N LEU A 744 -5.50 -6.42 -50.24
CA LEU A 744 -6.70 -6.94 -50.89
C LEU A 744 -6.76 -8.47 -50.84
N TYR A 745 -5.67 -9.16 -51.18
CA TYR A 745 -5.60 -10.62 -51.17
C TYR A 745 -5.77 -11.18 -49.76
N ARG A 746 -5.15 -10.53 -48.76
CA ARG A 746 -5.34 -10.86 -47.34
C ARG A 746 -6.80 -10.69 -46.91
N LYS A 747 -7.44 -9.57 -47.28
CA LYS A 747 -8.85 -9.26 -46.92
C LYS A 747 -9.87 -10.20 -47.60
N LEU A 748 -9.58 -10.62 -48.84
CA LEU A 748 -10.41 -11.56 -49.61
C LEU A 748 -10.11 -13.04 -49.30
N GLY A 749 -9.00 -13.34 -48.62
CA GLY A 749 -8.58 -14.71 -48.29
C GLY A 749 -8.07 -15.51 -49.49
N VAL A 750 -7.37 -14.85 -50.42
CA VAL A 750 -6.90 -15.41 -51.70
C VAL A 750 -5.40 -15.20 -51.87
N THR A 751 -4.78 -15.93 -52.80
CA THR A 751 -3.32 -15.88 -53.03
C THR A 751 -2.93 -15.46 -54.44
N SER A 752 -3.86 -15.52 -55.39
CA SER A 752 -3.61 -15.17 -56.79
C SER A 752 -4.55 -14.10 -57.33
N ARG A 753 -4.14 -13.44 -58.42
CA ARG A 753 -4.97 -12.45 -59.13
C ARG A 753 -6.29 -13.07 -59.61
N ALA A 754 -6.22 -14.27 -60.16
CA ALA A 754 -7.39 -14.99 -60.66
C ALA A 754 -8.39 -15.29 -59.53
N GLU A 755 -7.89 -15.76 -58.38
CA GLU A 755 -8.71 -15.99 -57.19
C GLU A 755 -9.33 -14.70 -56.65
N ALA A 756 -8.57 -13.59 -56.62
CA ALA A 756 -9.09 -12.30 -56.16
C ALA A 756 -10.24 -11.79 -57.03
N VAL A 757 -10.11 -11.91 -58.36
CA VAL A 757 -11.17 -11.54 -59.30
C VAL A 757 -12.39 -12.45 -59.15
N GLN A 758 -12.19 -13.76 -59.03
CA GLN A 758 -13.29 -14.70 -58.85
C GLN A 758 -14.01 -14.46 -57.53
N ARG A 759 -13.27 -14.30 -56.43
CA ARG A 759 -13.82 -14.00 -55.11
C ARG A 759 -14.53 -12.65 -55.07
N GLY A 760 -14.01 -11.65 -55.77
CA GLY A 760 -14.68 -10.36 -55.94
C GLY A 760 -16.05 -10.47 -56.62
N ARG A 761 -16.20 -11.35 -57.62
CA ARG A 761 -17.49 -11.64 -58.29
C ARG A 761 -18.44 -12.38 -57.35
N ASP A 762 -17.94 -13.42 -56.67
CA ASP A 762 -18.75 -14.23 -55.74
C ASP A 762 -19.32 -13.38 -54.59
N LEU A 763 -18.61 -12.31 -54.20
CA LEU A 763 -19.00 -11.36 -53.15
C LEU A 763 -19.80 -10.16 -53.67
N GLY A 764 -20.05 -10.05 -54.98
CA GLY A 764 -20.78 -8.92 -55.59
C GLY A 764 -20.04 -7.57 -55.52
N LEU A 765 -18.71 -7.60 -55.41
CA LEU A 765 -17.88 -6.40 -55.26
C LEU A 765 -17.42 -5.83 -56.62
N ILE A 766 -17.46 -6.65 -57.69
CA ILE A 766 -17.02 -6.31 -59.06
C ILE A 766 -17.76 -7.07 -60.16
#